data_AF-A0A6P0V8L8-F1
#
_entry.id   AF-A0A6P0V8L8-F1
#
_cell.length_a   1.000
_cell.length_b   1.000
_cell.length_c   1.000
_cell.angle_alpha   90.00
_cell.angle_beta   90.00
_cell.angle_gamma   90.00
#
_symmetry.space_group_name_H-M   'P 1'
#
loop_
_entity.id
_entity.type
_entity.pdbx_description
1 polymer ?
#
loop_
_entity_poly.entity_id
_entity_poly.type
_entity_poly.pdbx_seq_one_letter_code
_entity_poly.pdbx_strand_id
1 'polypeptide(L)'
;MANASGSSIHRNRQQEGWKLFSQKLKDLKGKIGCNNDELAIGLGVSRQKYYQFIKNPATGLPIDRANILELWDYLTKDQDEQFRRRETHTLDELLEAAGFRSTLSKNPSFERIRSRLEGPWIQDSTVLSRLVDDIIDLILDRGGSSLESKKDEKSDYNIAEAKKWPEENLKAWTNSRATRRYIQQIDKFVYFGKVKFCVDELYELYQGILENQQFRTFNLDFEAIDCQFRTISFSLPEEAKIETTVIDIPGLCGQAEQELHAHPSSESPPNQQLLPTFPSVIDASVTFNIRDIYQDHTKGEEHKRATFSYACTCTHLESILVALSNGLGYFLSESLLADGSRVLKLGGLFMRSLGDRTDSLTRISTTLIDEENEIYQGLWVEQNAILGFLQTTASAALSWFSEQFNNGETLSEFINVCCRNADVYQNLYIYIDNVYNYGENEKAVGDSIDTLPRERQATNWVVGKINKLINETKELVQDIENLKQNLSLQGQPKKLLKYLNNYRTRLDTKNLLAQTTLIYAYLSQGQLEKADQKLVDLRNKLYRGELAMTSGRHLVPTTILYESSRMLFDLLADKHNFLINREWRSVPSIEILQDPIKELSEYAEKNNTGIIDFDVYLAASLFLHMLGIAEFYVCPSKEIKYLEKAIEQLIKSSHYSAQIGYRQRAARSLCYASRICSRLGWHEAAEQLIESAKKLLIKPRVRFTSYNSNHHILIAEGEKLWSKLSVDKNVKFRDSALIPILCYFVAAWEKSRRYGSPRSEADSLYNIYRVIKKLSENSNEQINVLVDQSINIANSEPHSKKLFLKEFSSDRSYSEICSDIFSDYLEAAYTYKQTSDALKERVKAFWNSGAQISEQESKQHLFSRMIDNGTFLAVIS
;
A
#
# COMPACT_ATOMS: atom_id res chain seq x y z
N MET A 1 34.19 -38.96 32.99
CA MET A 1 35.39 -38.66 33.78
C MET A 1 36.59 -38.12 32.97
N ALA A 2 36.51 -37.99 31.63
CA ALA A 2 37.57 -37.42 30.81
C ALA A 2 37.60 -35.87 30.70
N ASN A 3 36.57 -35.16 31.20
CA ASN A 3 36.49 -33.68 31.11
C ASN A 3 37.14 -32.94 32.30
N ALA A 4 37.62 -33.65 33.33
CA ALA A 4 38.26 -33.02 34.49
C ALA A 4 39.78 -32.81 34.31
N SER A 5 40.44 -33.60 33.45
CA SER A 5 41.90 -33.52 33.24
C SER A 5 42.30 -32.36 32.32
N GLY A 6 41.51 -32.04 31.29
CA GLY A 6 41.78 -30.92 30.37
C GLY A 6 41.73 -29.54 31.04
N SER A 7 40.79 -29.35 31.98
CA SER A 7 40.62 -28.11 32.75
C SER A 7 41.87 -27.73 33.56
N SER A 8 42.57 -28.71 34.15
CA SER A 8 43.78 -28.44 34.95
C SER A 8 44.99 -28.02 34.10
N ILE A 9 45.11 -28.59 32.89
CA ILE A 9 46.22 -28.31 31.96
C ILE A 9 46.08 -26.90 31.37
N HIS A 10 44.86 -26.51 30.97
CA HIS A 10 44.59 -25.16 30.49
C HIS A 10 44.81 -24.09 31.56
N ARG A 11 44.39 -24.37 32.81
CA ARG A 11 44.58 -23.44 33.94
C ARG A 11 46.06 -23.23 34.27
N ASN A 12 46.88 -24.29 34.21
CA ASN A 12 48.32 -24.20 34.44
C ASN A 12 49.02 -23.41 33.32
N ARG A 13 48.69 -23.68 32.05
CA ARG A 13 49.22 -22.91 30.90
C ARG A 13 48.85 -21.43 30.97
N GLN A 14 47.62 -21.12 31.36
CA GLN A 14 47.17 -19.73 31.50
C GLN A 14 47.91 -19.00 32.64
N GLN A 15 48.14 -19.67 33.78
CA GLN A 15 48.94 -19.10 34.87
C GLN A 15 50.41 -18.87 34.48
N GLU A 16 50.99 -19.74 33.65
CA GLU A 16 52.32 -19.56 33.08
C GLU A 16 52.36 -18.38 32.09
N GLY A 17 51.36 -18.26 31.21
CA GLY A 17 51.20 -17.12 30.31
C GLY A 17 51.15 -15.79 31.07
N TRP A 18 50.33 -15.70 32.13
CA TRP A 18 50.26 -14.48 32.93
C TRP A 18 51.56 -14.12 33.66
N LYS A 19 52.34 -15.11 34.11
CA LYS A 19 53.68 -14.88 34.65
C LYS A 19 54.62 -14.31 33.58
N LEU A 20 54.56 -14.85 32.37
CA LEU A 20 55.33 -14.37 31.23
C LEU A 20 54.93 -12.94 30.86
N PHE A 21 53.64 -12.64 30.80
CA PHE A 21 53.13 -11.29 30.53
C PHE A 21 53.58 -10.28 31.59
N SER A 22 53.51 -10.65 32.87
CA SER A 22 54.01 -9.81 33.97
C SER A 22 55.52 -9.53 33.84
N GLN A 23 56.30 -10.52 33.41
CA GLN A 23 57.73 -10.34 33.15
C GLN A 23 57.96 -9.38 31.98
N LYS A 24 57.26 -9.56 30.86
CA LYS A 24 57.37 -8.67 29.69
C LYS A 24 56.99 -7.23 30.00
N LEU A 25 55.98 -7.00 30.85
CA LEU A 25 55.64 -5.65 31.31
C LEU A 25 56.75 -5.02 32.17
N LYS A 26 57.46 -5.80 33.00
CA LYS A 26 58.62 -5.31 33.76
C LYS A 26 59.81 -5.00 32.86
N ASP A 27 60.03 -5.83 31.84
CA ASP A 27 61.08 -5.61 30.85
C ASP A 27 60.78 -4.35 30.02
N LEU A 28 59.52 -4.18 29.59
CA LEU A 28 59.04 -2.99 28.89
C LEU A 28 59.23 -1.72 29.73
N LYS A 29 58.90 -1.81 31.03
CA LYS A 29 59.14 -0.75 32.01
C LYS A 29 60.61 -0.31 32.05
N GLY A 30 61.52 -1.28 32.10
CA GLY A 30 62.96 -1.02 32.10
C GLY A 30 63.47 -0.43 30.79
N LYS A 31 62.96 -0.90 29.65
CA LYS A 31 63.36 -0.45 28.32
C LYS A 31 62.91 0.98 28.00
N ILE A 32 61.66 1.32 28.30
CA ILE A 32 61.03 2.60 27.93
C ILE A 32 61.15 3.64 29.06
N GLY A 33 61.47 3.21 30.28
CA GLY A 33 61.60 4.11 31.44
C GLY A 33 60.26 4.57 32.00
N CYS A 34 59.16 3.90 31.65
CA CYS A 34 57.83 4.24 32.16
C CYS A 34 57.62 3.78 33.61
N ASN A 35 56.65 4.37 34.30
CA ASN A 35 56.28 3.99 35.65
C ASN A 35 55.06 3.03 35.66
N ASN A 36 54.76 2.43 36.82
CA ASN A 36 53.64 1.49 36.93
C ASN A 36 52.26 2.16 36.71
N ASP A 37 52.16 3.46 36.96
CA ASP A 37 50.91 4.19 36.77
C ASP A 37 50.64 4.41 35.28
N GLU A 38 51.67 4.69 34.49
CA GLU A 38 51.61 4.77 33.02
C GLU A 38 51.27 3.43 32.38
N LEU A 39 51.83 2.32 32.90
CA LEU A 39 51.46 0.98 32.44
C LEU A 39 49.99 0.65 32.75
N ALA A 40 49.51 1.02 33.94
CA ALA A 40 48.11 0.80 34.31
C ALA A 40 47.16 1.66 33.45
N ILE A 41 47.51 2.93 33.21
CA ILE A 41 46.74 3.85 32.37
C ILE A 41 46.69 3.35 30.92
N GLY A 42 47.85 2.99 30.33
CA GLY A 42 47.92 2.50 28.97
C GLY A 42 47.16 1.18 28.76
N LEU A 43 47.10 0.33 29.79
CA LEU A 43 46.30 -0.91 29.77
C LEU A 43 44.81 -0.71 30.09
N GLY A 44 44.36 0.52 30.39
CA GLY A 44 42.96 0.78 30.75
C GLY A 44 42.51 0.12 32.06
N VAL A 45 43.43 -0.22 32.97
CA VAL A 45 43.12 -0.89 34.25
C VAL A 45 43.41 0.00 35.45
N SER A 46 42.64 -0.16 36.53
CA SER A 46 42.90 0.56 37.77
C SER A 46 44.30 0.23 38.32
N ARG A 47 45.01 1.23 38.87
CA ARG A 47 46.33 1.06 39.50
C ARG A 47 46.35 -0.10 40.49
N GLN A 48 45.33 -0.21 41.35
CA GLN A 48 45.23 -1.26 42.36
C GLN A 48 45.21 -2.68 41.74
N LYS A 49 44.42 -2.90 40.68
CA LYS A 49 44.38 -4.18 39.96
C LYS A 49 45.71 -4.50 39.28
N TYR A 50 46.37 -3.50 38.68
CA TYR A 50 47.69 -3.68 38.09
C TYR A 50 48.74 -4.08 39.14
N TYR A 51 48.79 -3.39 40.28
CA TYR A 51 49.71 -3.73 41.38
C TYR A 51 49.44 -5.13 41.96
N GLN A 52 48.17 -5.51 42.09
CA GLN A 52 47.78 -6.86 42.52
C GLN A 52 48.28 -7.92 41.53
N PHE A 53 48.12 -7.67 40.23
CA PHE A 53 48.62 -8.55 39.18
C PHE A 53 50.15 -8.66 39.17
N ILE A 54 50.89 -7.55 39.27
CA ILE A 54 52.36 -7.60 39.33
C ILE A 54 52.87 -8.35 40.57
N LYS A 55 52.16 -8.25 41.69
CA LYS A 55 52.50 -8.95 42.94
C LYS A 55 52.11 -10.44 42.89
N ASN A 56 51.05 -10.79 42.18
CA ASN A 56 50.59 -12.16 42.01
C ASN A 56 50.06 -12.42 40.59
N PRO A 57 50.95 -12.68 39.60
CA PRO A 57 50.54 -12.81 38.20
C PRO A 57 49.58 -13.97 37.95
N ALA A 58 49.56 -14.98 38.82
CA ALA A 58 48.68 -16.14 38.68
C ALA A 58 47.18 -15.80 38.78
N THR A 59 46.81 -14.62 39.29
CA THR A 59 45.41 -14.16 39.33
C THR A 59 44.92 -13.62 37.98
N GLY A 60 45.83 -13.41 37.02
CA GLY A 60 45.53 -12.80 35.73
C GLY A 60 45.22 -11.30 35.82
N LEU A 61 45.06 -10.69 34.65
CA LEU A 61 44.68 -9.29 34.51
C LEU A 61 43.51 -9.21 33.51
N PRO A 62 42.41 -8.49 33.80
CA PRO A 62 41.26 -8.40 32.92
C PRO A 62 41.55 -7.39 31.80
N ILE A 63 42.35 -7.81 30.82
CA ILE A 63 42.77 -7.03 29.67
C ILE A 63 42.50 -7.81 28.38
N ASP A 64 42.25 -7.08 27.29
CA ASP A 64 42.13 -7.61 25.95
C ASP A 64 43.31 -7.16 25.06
N ARG A 65 43.28 -7.55 23.78
CA ARG A 65 44.28 -7.15 22.79
C ARG A 65 44.30 -5.64 22.58
N ALA A 66 43.15 -4.97 22.62
CA ALA A 66 43.06 -3.52 22.42
C ALA A 66 43.79 -2.79 23.54
N ASN A 67 43.67 -3.24 24.79
CA ASN A 67 44.41 -2.67 25.90
C ASN A 67 45.94 -2.76 25.72
N ILE A 68 46.46 -3.82 25.10
CA ILE A 68 47.90 -3.96 24.84
C ILE A 68 48.36 -3.06 23.68
N LEU A 69 47.52 -2.92 22.65
CA LEU A 69 47.78 -1.99 21.54
C LEU A 69 47.73 -0.53 22.01
N GLU A 70 46.74 -0.17 22.83
CA GLU A 70 46.61 1.14 23.45
C GLU A 70 47.79 1.43 24.38
N LEU A 71 48.22 0.45 25.18
CA LEU A 71 49.43 0.57 25.98
C LEU A 71 50.64 0.89 25.10
N TRP A 72 50.79 0.17 23.98
CA TRP A 72 51.92 0.37 23.08
C TRP A 72 51.90 1.74 22.42
N ASP A 73 50.75 2.16 21.89
CA ASP A 73 50.57 3.47 21.29
C ASP A 73 50.76 4.59 22.32
N TYR A 74 50.27 4.40 23.55
CA TYR A 74 50.43 5.33 24.66
C TYR A 74 51.91 5.51 25.04
N LEU A 75 52.67 4.42 25.18
CA LEU A 75 54.08 4.46 25.57
C LEU A 75 55.02 4.90 24.44
N THR A 76 54.63 4.70 23.19
CA THR A 76 55.47 5.04 22.02
C THR A 76 55.02 6.31 21.30
N LYS A 77 54.01 7.02 21.83
CA LYS A 77 53.40 8.21 21.22
C LYS A 77 54.43 9.27 20.79
N ASP A 78 55.42 9.52 21.63
CA ASP A 78 56.44 10.55 21.43
C ASP A 78 57.77 10.01 20.86
N GLN A 79 57.79 8.75 20.41
CA GLN A 79 58.97 8.10 19.81
C GLN A 79 58.94 8.17 18.27
N ASP A 80 60.12 8.27 17.67
CA ASP A 80 60.36 8.25 16.21
C ASP A 80 59.81 6.95 15.56
N GLU A 81 59.27 7.06 14.33
CA GLU A 81 58.84 5.92 13.51
C GLU A 81 59.92 4.81 13.38
N GLN A 82 61.21 5.16 13.30
CA GLN A 82 62.30 4.19 13.26
C GLN A 82 62.41 3.40 14.57
N PHE A 83 62.11 4.01 15.73
CA PHE A 83 62.05 3.31 17.01
C PHE A 83 60.86 2.35 17.04
N ARG A 84 59.67 2.81 16.61
CA ARG A 84 58.47 1.97 16.53
C ARG A 84 58.67 0.77 15.59
N ARG A 85 59.37 0.95 14.47
CA ARG A 85 59.68 -0.13 13.51
C ARG A 85 60.74 -1.12 14.02
N ARG A 86 61.70 -0.69 14.84
CA ARG A 86 62.71 -1.58 15.44
C ARG A 86 62.15 -2.42 16.57
N GLU A 87 61.17 -1.89 17.30
CA GLU A 87 60.60 -2.52 18.49
C GLU A 87 59.22 -3.18 18.26
N THR A 88 58.78 -3.35 17.00
CA THR A 88 57.56 -4.13 16.68
C THR A 88 57.58 -5.54 17.26
N HIS A 89 58.76 -6.16 17.31
CA HIS A 89 58.98 -7.45 17.96
C HIS A 89 58.59 -7.44 19.46
N THR A 90 58.74 -6.30 20.14
CA THR A 90 58.38 -6.16 21.56
C THR A 90 56.86 -6.10 21.75
N LEU A 91 56.10 -5.51 20.80
CA LEU A 91 54.63 -5.58 20.80
C LEU A 91 54.13 -7.00 20.56
N ASP A 92 54.72 -7.69 19.60
CA ASP A 92 54.39 -9.08 19.28
C ASP A 92 54.65 -10.01 20.48
N GLU A 93 55.78 -9.83 21.16
CA GLU A 93 56.10 -10.55 22.40
C GLU A 93 55.13 -10.25 23.55
N LEU A 94 54.63 -9.01 23.68
CA LEU A 94 53.64 -8.65 24.70
C LEU A 94 52.28 -9.30 24.43
N LEU A 95 51.87 -9.30 23.17
CA LEU A 95 50.64 -9.96 22.73
C LEU A 95 50.72 -11.48 22.96
N GLU A 96 51.81 -12.11 22.54
CA GLU A 96 52.03 -13.55 22.72
C GLU A 96 52.10 -13.94 24.19
N ALA A 97 52.78 -13.14 25.01
CA ALA A 97 52.85 -13.37 26.45
C ALA A 97 51.48 -13.25 27.14
N ALA A 98 50.59 -12.38 26.66
CA ALA A 98 49.21 -12.29 27.13
C ALA A 98 48.29 -13.39 26.58
N GLY A 99 48.81 -14.28 25.72
CA GLY A 99 48.06 -15.38 25.11
C GLY A 99 47.39 -15.03 23.78
N PHE A 100 47.70 -13.87 23.19
CA PHE A 100 47.21 -13.47 21.87
C PHE A 100 48.23 -13.84 20.79
N ARG A 101 47.80 -14.43 19.66
CA ARG A 101 48.73 -14.69 18.55
C ARG A 101 49.22 -13.37 17.93
N SER A 102 50.54 -13.17 17.91
CA SER A 102 51.21 -11.98 17.37
C SER A 102 51.05 -11.83 15.85
N THR A 103 50.90 -12.95 15.13
CA THR A 103 50.69 -12.98 13.69
C THR A 103 49.42 -13.76 13.34
N LEU A 104 48.28 -13.09 13.36
CA LEU A 104 47.19 -13.50 12.46
C LEU A 104 47.70 -13.21 11.05
N SER A 105 47.72 -14.23 10.19
CA SER A 105 47.98 -14.03 8.77
C SER A 105 47.10 -12.88 8.27
N LYS A 106 47.63 -12.02 7.39
CA LYS A 106 46.87 -10.96 6.69
C LYS A 106 45.86 -11.59 5.72
N ASN A 107 45.04 -12.50 6.21
CA ASN A 107 44.00 -13.15 5.45
C ASN A 107 42.77 -12.24 5.52
N PRO A 108 42.36 -11.63 4.40
CA PRO A 108 41.22 -10.73 4.37
C PRO A 108 39.92 -11.39 4.83
N SER A 109 39.84 -12.73 4.83
CA SER A 109 38.69 -13.50 5.30
C SER A 109 38.60 -13.55 6.82
N PHE A 110 39.73 -13.59 7.54
CA PHE A 110 39.76 -13.52 9.00
C PHE A 110 39.51 -12.11 9.52
N GLU A 111 40.10 -11.09 8.88
CA GLU A 111 39.74 -9.67 9.11
C GLU A 111 38.24 -9.42 8.84
N ARG A 112 37.66 -10.09 7.83
CA ARG A 112 36.22 -10.03 7.54
C ARG A 112 35.35 -10.66 8.61
N ILE A 113 35.70 -11.84 9.13
CA ILE A 113 34.96 -12.51 10.21
C ILE A 113 35.05 -11.68 11.50
N ARG A 114 36.24 -11.14 11.78
CA ARG A 114 36.48 -10.22 12.90
C ARG A 114 35.64 -8.95 12.80
N SER A 115 35.64 -8.26 11.66
CA SER A 115 34.82 -7.06 11.42
C SER A 115 33.31 -7.31 11.55
N ARG A 116 32.82 -8.51 11.22
CA ARG A 116 31.41 -8.91 11.42
C ARG A 116 31.04 -8.98 12.90
N LEU A 117 31.96 -9.47 13.72
CA LEU A 117 31.78 -9.73 15.14
C LEU A 117 32.04 -8.45 15.96
N GLU A 118 32.96 -7.58 15.55
CA GLU A 118 33.22 -6.26 16.14
C GLU A 118 32.13 -5.19 15.82
N GLY A 119 30.98 -5.59 15.27
CA GLY A 119 29.85 -4.70 15.02
C GLY A 119 29.18 -4.19 16.32
N PRO A 120 28.50 -3.02 16.29
CA PRO A 120 27.95 -2.36 17.49
C PRO A 120 26.82 -3.11 18.21
N TRP A 121 26.44 -4.30 17.74
CA TRP A 121 25.34 -5.12 18.26
C TRP A 121 25.79 -6.15 19.31
N ILE A 122 27.08 -6.35 19.55
CA ILE A 122 27.62 -7.20 20.62
C ILE A 122 28.24 -6.30 21.71
N GLN A 123 27.57 -6.17 22.86
CA GLN A 123 27.94 -5.23 23.93
C GLN A 123 29.05 -5.73 24.88
N ASP A 124 29.39 -7.03 24.86
CA ASP A 124 30.43 -7.62 25.71
C ASP A 124 31.66 -8.03 24.89
N SER A 125 32.71 -7.21 24.95
CA SER A 125 33.97 -7.41 24.20
C SER A 125 34.73 -8.69 24.60
N THR A 126 34.52 -9.20 25.80
CA THR A 126 35.18 -10.41 26.32
C THR A 126 34.53 -11.69 25.81
N VAL A 127 33.20 -11.72 25.75
CA VAL A 127 32.46 -12.83 25.12
C VAL A 127 32.73 -12.81 23.61
N LEU A 128 32.76 -11.62 23.02
CA LEU A 128 33.08 -11.39 21.62
C LEU A 128 34.45 -11.96 21.21
N SER A 129 35.53 -11.59 21.91
CA SER A 129 36.87 -12.10 21.58
C SER A 129 36.97 -13.62 21.71
N ARG A 130 36.34 -14.22 22.74
CA ARG A 130 36.32 -15.68 22.86
C ARG A 130 35.53 -16.36 21.74
N LEU A 131 34.38 -15.79 21.36
CA LEU A 131 33.56 -16.32 20.28
C LEU A 131 34.29 -16.21 18.92
N VAL A 132 34.98 -15.10 18.68
CA VAL A 132 35.83 -14.88 17.51
C VAL A 132 36.97 -15.91 17.47
N ASP A 133 37.69 -16.07 18.57
CA ASP A 133 38.82 -16.99 18.66
C ASP A 133 38.35 -18.46 18.56
N ASP A 134 37.24 -18.83 19.19
CA ASP A 134 36.64 -20.16 19.09
C ASP A 134 36.15 -20.45 17.65
N ILE A 135 35.59 -19.47 16.95
CA ILE A 135 35.16 -19.61 15.54
C ILE A 135 36.38 -19.71 14.62
N ILE A 136 37.41 -18.89 14.85
CA ILE A 136 38.68 -18.93 14.09
C ILE A 136 39.36 -20.28 14.30
N ASP A 137 39.46 -20.75 15.54
CA ASP A 137 40.03 -22.04 15.89
C ASP A 137 39.19 -23.20 15.31
N LEU A 138 37.86 -23.10 15.30
CA LEU A 138 36.99 -24.11 14.67
C LEU A 138 37.16 -24.14 13.14
N ILE A 139 37.38 -22.99 12.50
CA ILE A 139 37.66 -22.88 11.05
C ILE A 139 39.06 -23.42 10.72
N LEU A 140 40.05 -23.14 11.56
CA LEU A 140 41.43 -23.62 11.40
C LEU A 140 41.53 -25.13 11.67
N ASP A 141 40.90 -25.63 12.73
CA ASP A 141 40.88 -27.06 13.10
C ASP A 141 40.06 -27.92 12.14
N ARG A 142 39.05 -27.35 11.46
CA ARG A 142 38.21 -28.08 10.47
C ARG A 142 38.65 -27.90 9.02
N GLY A 143 39.86 -27.36 8.76
CA GLY A 143 40.51 -27.43 7.44
C GLY A 143 40.90 -26.10 6.78
N GLY A 144 40.97 -24.99 7.52
CA GLY A 144 41.39 -23.67 7.03
C GLY A 144 42.78 -23.64 6.37
N SER A 145 43.65 -24.61 6.67
CA SER A 145 44.98 -24.75 6.06
C SER A 145 44.95 -25.06 4.55
N SER A 146 43.82 -25.49 3.98
CA SER A 146 43.71 -25.73 2.52
C SER A 146 43.44 -24.46 1.69
N LEU A 147 42.84 -23.42 2.27
CA LEU A 147 42.64 -22.12 1.63
C LEU A 147 43.91 -21.26 1.62
N GLU A 148 44.86 -21.53 2.52
CA GLU A 148 46.12 -20.78 2.63
C GLU A 148 47.15 -21.13 1.55
N SER A 149 47.01 -22.29 0.87
CA SER A 149 48.04 -22.79 -0.06
C SER A 149 47.78 -22.51 -1.54
N LYS A 150 46.61 -21.98 -1.89
CA LYS A 150 46.30 -21.52 -3.25
C LYS A 150 45.81 -20.09 -3.19
N LYS A 151 46.75 -19.15 -3.29
CA LYS A 151 46.44 -17.88 -3.97
C LYS A 151 46.01 -18.27 -5.39
N ASP A 152 44.72 -18.50 -5.60
CA ASP A 152 44.20 -18.57 -6.96
C ASP A 152 44.53 -17.22 -7.62
N GLU A 153 45.50 -17.23 -8.54
CA GLU A 153 45.87 -16.08 -9.38
C GLU A 153 44.72 -15.60 -10.28
N LYS A 154 43.60 -16.35 -10.31
CA LYS A 154 42.39 -15.96 -11.03
C LYS A 154 41.59 -14.93 -10.23
N SER A 155 41.60 -13.70 -10.70
CA SER A 155 40.68 -12.66 -10.23
C SER A 155 39.21 -12.98 -10.52
N ASP A 156 38.94 -13.73 -11.60
CA ASP A 156 37.60 -13.98 -12.13
C ASP A 156 37.38 -15.46 -12.50
N TYR A 157 36.22 -15.98 -12.13
CA TYR A 157 35.68 -17.26 -12.59
C TYR A 157 34.62 -17.00 -13.66
N ASN A 158 34.70 -17.74 -14.77
CA ASN A 158 33.62 -17.75 -15.76
C ASN A 158 32.43 -18.60 -15.26
N ILE A 159 31.31 -18.61 -15.99
CA ILE A 159 30.08 -19.29 -15.58
C ILE A 159 30.27 -20.79 -15.27
N ALA A 160 31.02 -21.50 -16.13
CA ALA A 160 31.24 -22.93 -15.97
C ALA A 160 32.11 -23.24 -14.74
N GLU A 161 33.11 -22.40 -14.49
CA GLU A 161 34.00 -22.49 -13.34
C GLU A 161 33.26 -22.11 -12.04
N ALA A 162 32.46 -21.03 -12.07
CA ALA A 162 31.67 -20.57 -10.93
C ALA A 162 30.72 -21.65 -10.42
N LYS A 163 30.06 -22.40 -11.32
CA LYS A 163 29.16 -23.52 -10.95
C LYS A 163 29.87 -24.68 -10.27
N LYS A 164 31.12 -24.96 -10.64
CA LYS A 164 31.93 -26.06 -10.07
C LYS A 164 32.72 -25.65 -8.82
N TRP A 165 32.78 -24.36 -8.54
CA TRP A 165 33.60 -23.80 -7.47
C TRP A 165 33.41 -24.47 -6.10
N PRO A 166 32.18 -24.77 -5.61
CA PRO A 166 32.02 -25.46 -4.31
C PRO A 166 32.60 -26.87 -4.32
N GLU A 167 32.45 -27.62 -5.40
CA GLU A 167 32.98 -29.00 -5.52
C GLU A 167 34.50 -29.03 -5.65
N GLU A 168 35.07 -28.01 -6.27
CA GLU A 168 36.51 -27.91 -6.48
C GLU A 168 37.24 -27.42 -5.23
N ASN A 169 36.63 -26.51 -4.47
CA ASN A 169 37.27 -25.78 -3.38
C ASN A 169 36.76 -26.11 -1.96
N LEU A 170 35.56 -26.69 -1.82
CA LEU A 170 34.93 -27.00 -0.53
C LEU A 170 34.66 -28.50 -0.35
N LYS A 171 35.52 -29.36 -0.91
CA LYS A 171 35.35 -30.84 -1.00
C LYS A 171 34.94 -31.55 0.30
N ALA A 172 35.32 -31.03 1.47
CA ALA A 172 34.96 -31.62 2.77
C ALA A 172 33.65 -31.07 3.38
N TRP A 173 33.05 -30.04 2.77
CA TRP A 173 31.94 -29.24 3.29
C TRP A 173 30.76 -29.16 2.32
N THR A 174 30.81 -29.89 1.20
CA THR A 174 29.79 -29.85 0.16
C THR A 174 28.47 -30.47 0.62
N ASN A 175 27.51 -29.61 0.98
CA ASN A 175 26.11 -29.99 1.17
C ASN A 175 25.42 -30.02 -0.21
N SER A 176 24.94 -31.19 -0.64
CA SER A 176 24.33 -31.39 -1.96
C SER A 176 23.15 -30.46 -2.24
N ARG A 177 22.36 -30.11 -1.21
CA ARG A 177 21.25 -29.16 -1.31
C ARG A 177 21.75 -27.72 -1.43
N ALA A 178 22.76 -27.34 -0.65
CA ALA A 178 23.41 -26.03 -0.75
C ALA A 178 24.04 -25.83 -2.14
N THR A 179 24.76 -26.83 -2.64
CA THR A 179 25.38 -26.79 -3.97
C THR A 179 24.34 -26.68 -5.07
N ARG A 180 23.22 -27.40 -5.00
CA ARG A 180 22.12 -27.26 -5.96
C ARG A 180 21.55 -25.84 -5.98
N ARG A 181 21.27 -25.26 -4.80
CA ARG A 181 20.79 -23.87 -4.70
C ARG A 181 21.81 -22.85 -5.17
N TYR A 182 23.08 -23.07 -4.86
CA TYR A 182 24.17 -22.24 -5.32
C TYR A 182 24.21 -22.20 -6.84
N ILE A 183 24.13 -23.35 -7.51
CA ILE A 183 24.08 -23.43 -8.98
C ILE A 183 22.85 -22.69 -9.52
N GLN A 184 21.68 -22.85 -8.90
CA GLN A 184 20.46 -22.12 -9.28
C GLN A 184 20.62 -20.60 -9.15
N GLN A 185 21.27 -20.11 -8.10
CA GLN A 185 21.53 -18.68 -7.91
C GLN A 185 22.58 -18.15 -8.91
N ILE A 186 23.62 -18.94 -9.22
CA ILE A 186 24.53 -18.59 -10.32
C ILE A 186 23.76 -18.48 -11.64
N ASP A 187 22.87 -19.42 -11.96
CA ASP A 187 22.04 -19.36 -13.16
C ASP A 187 21.12 -18.13 -13.18
N LYS A 188 20.55 -17.76 -12.03
CA LYS A 188 19.78 -16.53 -11.87
C LYS A 188 20.63 -15.28 -12.17
N PHE A 189 21.82 -15.16 -11.58
CA PHE A 189 22.69 -14.00 -11.83
C PHE A 189 23.16 -13.94 -13.29
N VAL A 190 23.43 -15.09 -13.91
CA VAL A 190 23.75 -15.18 -15.34
C VAL A 190 22.58 -14.72 -16.19
N TYR A 191 21.35 -15.12 -15.86
CA TYR A 191 20.15 -14.64 -16.53
C TYR A 191 20.00 -13.11 -16.43
N PHE A 192 20.39 -12.52 -15.29
CA PHE A 192 20.45 -11.07 -15.10
C PHE A 192 21.72 -10.40 -15.66
N GLY A 193 22.51 -11.12 -16.47
CA GLY A 193 23.61 -10.57 -17.24
C GLY A 193 25.00 -10.67 -16.60
N LYS A 194 25.14 -11.31 -15.43
CA LYS A 194 26.44 -11.50 -14.78
C LYS A 194 27.22 -12.62 -15.47
N VAL A 195 28.37 -12.29 -16.05
CA VAL A 195 29.18 -13.24 -16.85
C VAL A 195 30.42 -13.75 -16.12
N LYS A 196 30.84 -13.07 -15.06
CA LYS A 196 32.04 -13.37 -14.28
C LYS A 196 31.79 -13.15 -12.80
N PHE A 197 32.47 -13.94 -11.99
CA PHE A 197 32.38 -13.90 -10.54
C PHE A 197 33.76 -13.81 -9.91
N CYS A 198 33.93 -13.04 -8.84
CA CYS A 198 35.15 -13.10 -8.03
C CYS A 198 35.03 -14.15 -6.92
N VAL A 199 36.16 -14.55 -6.32
CA VAL A 199 36.18 -15.52 -5.21
C VAL A 199 35.24 -15.10 -4.08
N ASP A 200 35.26 -13.81 -3.73
CA ASP A 200 34.47 -13.27 -2.62
C ASP A 200 32.97 -13.43 -2.85
N GLU A 201 32.50 -13.20 -4.08
CA GLU A 201 31.11 -13.41 -4.47
C GLU A 201 30.69 -14.87 -4.35
N LEU A 202 31.52 -15.80 -4.83
CA LEU A 202 31.22 -17.23 -4.81
C LEU A 202 31.23 -17.78 -3.38
N TYR A 203 32.22 -17.37 -2.57
CA TYR A 203 32.33 -17.76 -1.18
C TYR A 203 31.15 -17.24 -0.36
N GLU A 204 30.86 -15.94 -0.43
CA GLU A 204 29.77 -15.31 0.34
C GLU A 204 28.40 -15.79 -0.11
N LEU A 205 28.20 -16.07 -1.41
CA LEU A 205 26.96 -16.68 -1.90
C LEU A 205 26.76 -18.07 -1.30
N TYR A 206 27.79 -18.93 -1.32
CA TYR A 206 27.71 -20.27 -0.76
C TYR A 206 27.50 -20.22 0.77
N GLN A 207 28.24 -19.36 1.46
CA GLN A 207 28.09 -19.13 2.89
C GLN A 207 26.69 -18.62 3.24
N GLY A 208 26.17 -17.62 2.52
CA GLY A 208 24.83 -17.09 2.75
C GLY A 208 23.73 -18.14 2.54
N ILE A 209 23.90 -19.05 1.56
CA ILE A 209 23.00 -20.18 1.37
C ILE A 209 23.07 -21.15 2.55
N LEU A 210 24.28 -21.46 3.05
CA LEU A 210 24.46 -22.35 4.20
C LEU A 210 23.88 -21.76 5.48
N GLU A 211 24.15 -20.49 5.77
CA GLU A 211 23.61 -19.78 6.94
C GLU A 211 22.07 -19.82 6.89
N ASN A 212 21.45 -19.45 5.77
CA ASN A 212 19.98 -19.57 5.63
C ASN A 212 19.47 -21.01 5.71
N GLN A 213 20.26 -22.02 5.37
CA GLN A 213 19.86 -23.41 5.53
C GLN A 213 19.97 -23.89 6.98
N GLN A 214 20.93 -23.37 7.76
CA GLN A 214 21.09 -23.70 9.18
C GLN A 214 19.94 -23.11 10.02
N PHE A 215 19.45 -21.93 9.66
CA PHE A 215 18.28 -21.31 10.31
C PHE A 215 16.93 -21.86 9.80
N ARG A 216 16.93 -22.66 8.73
CA ARG A 216 15.73 -23.36 8.24
C ARG A 216 15.56 -24.67 8.99
N THR A 217 15.00 -24.61 10.20
CA THR A 217 14.38 -25.76 10.86
C THR A 217 13.29 -26.40 9.98
N PHE A 218 12.75 -25.66 9.00
CA PHE A 218 11.64 -26.06 8.14
C PHE A 218 11.96 -25.90 6.64
N ASN A 219 11.51 -26.85 5.82
CA ASN A 219 11.76 -26.89 4.38
C ASN A 219 10.89 -25.91 3.58
N LEU A 220 10.84 -24.63 3.97
CA LEU A 220 10.13 -23.61 3.21
C LEU A 220 11.12 -22.83 2.33
N ASP A 221 10.84 -22.67 1.04
CA ASP A 221 11.60 -21.76 0.17
C ASP A 221 10.82 -20.48 -0.05
N PHE A 222 11.43 -19.35 0.30
CA PHE A 222 10.83 -18.03 0.23
C PHE A 222 11.83 -17.11 -0.48
N GLU A 223 11.53 -16.72 -1.72
CA GLU A 223 12.43 -15.93 -2.56
C GLU A 223 11.75 -14.66 -3.07
N ALA A 224 12.33 -13.49 -2.80
CA ALA A 224 11.91 -12.22 -3.40
C ALA A 224 12.29 -12.22 -4.89
N ILE A 225 11.28 -12.06 -5.76
CA ILE A 225 11.48 -12.10 -7.21
C ILE A 225 11.23 -10.76 -7.89
N ASP A 226 10.41 -9.89 -7.32
CA ASP A 226 10.09 -8.58 -7.90
C ASP A 226 9.72 -7.56 -6.82
N CYS A 227 10.03 -6.30 -7.08
CA CYS A 227 9.69 -5.16 -6.25
C CYS A 227 9.36 -3.97 -7.17
N GLN A 228 8.11 -3.51 -7.12
CA GLN A 228 7.63 -2.41 -7.95
C GLN A 228 7.18 -1.25 -7.07
N PHE A 229 7.51 -0.05 -7.53
CA PHE A 229 7.08 1.19 -6.93
C PHE A 229 6.33 2.02 -7.95
N ARG A 230 5.22 2.59 -7.51
CA ARG A 230 4.37 3.38 -8.37
C ARG A 230 3.80 4.56 -7.63
N THR A 231 4.14 5.76 -8.08
CA THR A 231 3.39 6.96 -7.70
C THR A 231 2.01 6.89 -8.36
N ILE A 232 0.96 6.83 -7.55
CA ILE A 232 -0.43 6.80 -8.03
C ILE A 232 -1.08 8.19 -8.00
N SER A 233 -0.58 9.09 -7.16
CA SER A 233 -1.06 10.46 -7.06
C SER A 233 -0.81 11.28 -8.32
N PHE A 234 -1.68 12.24 -8.56
CA PHE A 234 -1.46 13.29 -9.54
C PHE A 234 -1.97 14.64 -9.01
N SER A 235 -1.35 15.73 -9.45
CA SER A 235 -1.74 17.08 -9.04
C SER A 235 -2.99 17.54 -9.80
N LEU A 236 -4.11 17.70 -9.08
CA LEU A 236 -5.34 18.23 -9.68
C LEU A 236 -5.13 19.65 -10.26
N PRO A 237 -4.50 20.61 -9.56
CA PRO A 237 -4.25 21.96 -10.11
C PRO A 237 -3.40 21.97 -11.39
N GLU A 238 -2.31 21.20 -11.42
CA GLU A 238 -1.40 21.16 -12.58
C GLU A 238 -2.07 20.54 -13.81
N GLU A 239 -2.84 19.46 -13.59
CA GLU A 239 -3.57 18.77 -14.64
C GLU A 239 -4.71 19.61 -15.21
N ALA A 240 -5.37 20.38 -14.33
CA ALA A 240 -6.53 21.16 -14.70
C ALA A 240 -6.16 22.51 -15.37
N LYS A 241 -4.95 23.06 -15.15
CA LYS A 241 -4.50 24.38 -15.66
C LYS A 241 -5.54 25.48 -15.39
N ILE A 242 -5.95 25.62 -14.15
CA ILE A 242 -7.00 26.57 -13.75
C ILE A 242 -6.33 27.89 -13.38
N GLU A 243 -6.62 28.95 -14.13
CA GLU A 243 -6.06 30.30 -13.94
C GLU A 243 -7.10 31.32 -13.43
N THR A 244 -8.24 30.88 -12.87
CA THR A 244 -9.42 31.74 -12.77
C THR A 244 -9.71 32.26 -11.36
N THR A 245 -10.45 33.38 -11.33
CA THR A 245 -10.75 34.16 -10.12
C THR A 245 -12.00 33.71 -9.37
N VAL A 246 -12.82 32.80 -9.92
CA VAL A 246 -14.14 32.46 -9.35
C VAL A 246 -14.06 31.31 -8.36
N ILE A 247 -13.22 30.30 -8.60
CA ILE A 247 -13.04 29.16 -7.71
C ILE A 247 -11.53 28.91 -7.52
N ASP A 248 -11.06 29.09 -6.29
CA ASP A 248 -9.67 28.83 -5.92
C ASP A 248 -9.44 27.33 -5.71
N ILE A 249 -9.33 26.57 -6.80
CA ILE A 249 -9.06 25.13 -6.75
C ILE A 249 -7.74 24.82 -6.04
N PRO A 250 -6.61 25.50 -6.34
CA PRO A 250 -5.38 25.30 -5.58
C PRO A 250 -5.56 25.52 -4.07
N GLY A 251 -6.25 26.59 -3.67
CA GLY A 251 -6.54 26.87 -2.26
C GLY A 251 -7.43 25.80 -1.63
N LEU A 252 -8.46 25.32 -2.31
CA LEU A 252 -9.33 24.24 -1.82
C LEU A 252 -8.59 22.90 -1.70
N CYS A 253 -7.68 22.58 -2.63
CA CYS A 253 -6.78 21.43 -2.53
C CYS A 253 -5.85 21.57 -1.31
N GLY A 254 -5.26 22.75 -1.10
CA GLY A 254 -4.42 23.03 0.05
C GLY A 254 -5.19 22.92 1.38
N GLN A 255 -6.42 23.43 1.43
CA GLN A 255 -7.30 23.28 2.59
C GLN A 255 -7.67 21.82 2.85
N ALA A 256 -7.93 21.02 1.82
CA ALA A 256 -8.23 19.60 1.99
C ALA A 256 -7.07 18.87 2.69
N GLU A 257 -5.86 19.03 2.18
CA GLU A 257 -4.69 18.39 2.79
C GLU A 257 -4.40 18.96 4.19
N GLN A 258 -4.60 20.27 4.40
CA GLN A 258 -4.50 20.84 5.74
C GLN A 258 -5.52 20.22 6.69
N GLU A 259 -6.78 20.07 6.31
CA GLU A 259 -7.81 19.46 7.17
C GLU A 259 -7.49 18.00 7.51
N LEU A 260 -6.84 17.27 6.61
CA LEU A 260 -6.48 15.87 6.83
C LEU A 260 -5.18 15.71 7.61
N HIS A 261 -4.23 16.64 7.46
CA HIS A 261 -2.94 16.66 8.15
C HIS A 261 -2.91 17.55 9.40
N ALA A 262 -3.99 18.27 9.72
CA ALA A 262 -3.99 19.29 10.77
C ALA A 262 -3.86 18.70 12.17
N HIS A 263 -2.76 19.05 12.83
CA HIS A 263 -2.60 18.90 14.27
C HIS A 263 -3.65 19.71 15.04
N PRO A 264 -4.53 19.06 15.83
CA PRO A 264 -5.56 19.75 16.62
C PRO A 264 -4.99 20.68 17.70
N SER A 265 -3.66 20.74 17.85
CA SER A 265 -2.94 21.57 18.82
C SER A 265 -2.19 22.78 18.22
N SER A 266 -2.21 22.99 16.90
CA SER A 266 -1.64 24.20 16.28
C SER A 266 -2.71 25.26 16.05
N GLU A 267 -2.92 26.15 17.03
CA GLU A 267 -3.80 27.33 16.89
C GLU A 267 -3.25 28.43 15.98
N SER A 268 -2.03 28.29 15.47
CA SER A 268 -1.44 29.25 14.53
C SER A 268 -2.01 29.05 13.12
N PRO A 269 -2.63 30.07 12.50
CA PRO A 269 -3.02 30.01 11.09
C PRO A 269 -1.76 29.81 10.24
N PRO A 270 -1.73 28.82 9.34
CA PRO A 270 -0.57 28.58 8.49
C PRO A 270 -0.36 29.77 7.54
N ASN A 271 0.87 30.26 7.46
CA ASN A 271 1.25 31.30 6.49
C ASN A 271 0.91 30.82 5.07
N GLN A 272 -0.05 31.48 4.42
CA GLN A 272 -0.63 31.14 3.10
C GLN A 272 0.33 31.25 1.90
N GLN A 273 1.64 31.40 2.09
CA GLN A 273 2.53 31.85 1.02
C GLN A 273 3.29 30.75 0.26
N LEU A 274 3.22 29.48 0.67
CA LEU A 274 3.75 28.36 -0.11
C LEU A 274 2.78 27.19 0.04
N LEU A 275 2.12 26.78 -1.06
CA LEU A 275 1.46 25.46 -1.12
C LEU A 275 2.53 24.42 -0.73
N PRO A 276 2.40 23.72 0.40
CA PRO A 276 3.28 22.60 0.68
C PRO A 276 3.14 21.62 -0.50
N THR A 277 4.23 21.19 -1.09
CA THR A 277 4.20 19.98 -1.92
C THR A 277 3.81 18.84 -0.99
N PHE A 278 2.51 18.51 -0.95
CA PHE A 278 2.00 17.41 -0.15
C PHE A 278 2.58 16.08 -0.66
N PRO A 279 2.87 15.14 0.24
CA PRO A 279 3.54 13.90 -0.13
C PRO A 279 2.65 13.06 -1.06
N SER A 280 3.23 12.59 -2.16
CA SER A 280 2.53 11.69 -3.08
C SER A 280 2.33 10.31 -2.45
N VAL A 281 1.19 9.70 -2.72
CA VAL A 281 0.90 8.29 -2.42
C VAL A 281 1.69 7.38 -3.36
N ILE A 282 2.48 6.50 -2.74
CA ILE A 282 3.29 5.48 -3.39
C ILE A 282 2.65 4.12 -3.13
N ASP A 283 2.29 3.44 -4.21
CA ASP A 283 1.90 2.03 -4.24
C ASP A 283 3.16 1.18 -4.38
N ALA A 284 3.46 0.42 -3.33
CA ALA A 284 4.61 -0.47 -3.26
C ALA A 284 4.12 -1.92 -3.28
N SER A 285 4.70 -2.74 -4.16
CA SER A 285 4.38 -4.17 -4.25
C SER A 285 5.63 -5.02 -4.31
N VAL A 286 5.71 -6.04 -3.46
CA VAL A 286 6.77 -7.05 -3.47
C VAL A 286 6.16 -8.41 -3.81
N THR A 287 6.79 -9.13 -4.74
CA THR A 287 6.39 -10.48 -5.13
C THR A 287 7.39 -11.50 -4.62
N PHE A 288 6.88 -12.53 -3.95
CA PHE A 288 7.65 -13.68 -3.50
C PHE A 288 7.25 -14.95 -4.26
N ASN A 289 8.25 -15.77 -4.55
CA ASN A 289 8.06 -17.16 -4.94
C ASN A 289 8.17 -18.04 -3.70
N ILE A 290 7.15 -18.84 -3.43
CA ILE A 290 7.03 -19.65 -2.22
C ILE A 290 6.92 -21.12 -2.63
N ARG A 291 7.87 -21.94 -2.16
CA ARG A 291 7.88 -23.39 -2.38
C ARG A 291 7.69 -24.09 -1.04
N ASP A 292 6.61 -24.85 -0.93
CA ASP A 292 6.43 -25.80 0.16
C ASP A 292 7.03 -27.15 -0.28
N ILE A 293 8.09 -27.58 0.39
CA ILE A 293 8.80 -28.82 0.03
C ILE A 293 8.09 -30.05 0.64
N TYR A 294 7.06 -29.86 1.47
CA TYR A 294 6.25 -30.96 2.02
C TYR A 294 5.13 -31.43 1.09
N GLN A 295 4.86 -30.72 -0.02
CA GLN A 295 3.93 -31.22 -1.04
C GLN A 295 4.63 -32.27 -1.91
N ASP A 296 4.17 -33.50 -1.74
CA ASP A 296 4.59 -34.74 -2.37
C ASP A 296 5.04 -34.55 -3.83
N HIS A 297 6.28 -34.96 -4.14
CA HIS A 297 6.94 -34.88 -5.45
C HIS A 297 6.20 -35.61 -6.60
N THR A 298 5.02 -36.17 -6.33
CA THR A 298 4.18 -36.94 -7.25
C THR A 298 3.18 -36.08 -8.02
N LYS A 299 2.89 -34.85 -7.57
CA LYS A 299 2.13 -33.83 -8.31
C LYS A 299 3.08 -32.68 -8.64
N GLY A 300 3.20 -32.31 -9.92
CA GLY A 300 4.22 -31.38 -10.41
C GLY A 300 4.41 -30.13 -9.53
N GLU A 301 5.65 -29.67 -9.42
CA GLU A 301 6.05 -28.55 -8.56
C GLU A 301 5.26 -27.26 -8.89
N GLU A 302 4.21 -26.95 -8.13
CA GLU A 302 3.50 -25.67 -8.27
C GLU A 302 4.16 -24.59 -7.41
N HIS A 303 4.81 -23.64 -8.08
CA HIS A 303 5.27 -22.39 -7.46
C HIS A 303 4.08 -21.51 -7.09
N LYS A 304 3.85 -21.29 -5.79
CA LYS A 304 2.90 -20.27 -5.35
C LYS A 304 3.59 -18.91 -5.37
N ARG A 305 3.05 -17.97 -6.15
CA ARG A 305 3.48 -16.57 -6.14
C ARG A 305 2.55 -15.77 -5.24
N ALA A 306 3.12 -15.02 -4.30
CA ALA A 306 2.37 -14.11 -3.44
C ALA A 306 2.86 -12.67 -3.66
N THR A 307 1.92 -11.74 -3.88
CA THR A 307 2.23 -10.32 -4.07
C THR A 307 1.70 -9.52 -2.89
N PHE A 308 2.57 -8.99 -2.05
CA PHE A 308 2.18 -8.10 -0.97
C PHE A 308 2.23 -6.66 -1.45
N SER A 309 1.17 -5.90 -1.21
CA SER A 309 1.06 -4.51 -1.67
C SER A 309 0.55 -3.58 -0.58
N TYR A 310 1.03 -2.33 -0.62
CA TYR A 310 0.59 -1.27 0.27
C TYR A 310 0.74 0.10 -0.39
N ALA A 311 -0.25 0.97 -0.20
CA ALA A 311 -0.27 2.31 -0.79
C ALA A 311 -0.49 3.38 0.30
N CYS A 312 0.46 4.31 0.39
CA CYS A 312 0.51 5.34 1.43
C CYS A 312 1.42 6.50 1.03
N THR A 313 1.42 7.59 1.81
CA THR A 313 2.29 8.77 1.59
C THR A 313 3.73 8.62 2.09
N CYS A 314 4.16 7.41 2.50
CA CYS A 314 5.53 7.18 3.00
C CYS A 314 6.60 7.25 1.91
N THR A 315 7.85 7.13 2.34
CA THR A 315 8.96 6.80 1.43
C THR A 315 8.79 5.40 0.83
N HIS A 316 9.38 5.17 -0.34
CA HIS A 316 9.40 3.85 -1.00
C HIS A 316 9.80 2.70 -0.07
N LEU A 317 10.85 2.90 0.75
CA LEU A 317 11.35 1.88 1.67
C LEU A 317 10.35 1.54 2.78
N GLU A 318 9.72 2.55 3.36
CA GLU A 318 8.69 2.35 4.38
C GLU A 318 7.46 1.67 3.80
N SER A 319 6.99 2.09 2.61
CA SER A 319 5.84 1.48 1.95
C SER A 319 6.07 -0.01 1.68
N ILE A 320 7.25 -0.40 1.21
CA ILE A 320 7.55 -1.82 0.94
C ILE A 320 7.73 -2.64 2.22
N LEU A 321 8.28 -2.05 3.28
CA LEU A 321 8.36 -2.69 4.59
C LEU A 321 6.98 -2.90 5.19
N VAL A 322 6.09 -1.91 5.08
CA VAL A 322 4.71 -2.05 5.53
C VAL A 322 3.98 -3.10 4.69
N ALA A 323 4.15 -3.13 3.37
CA ALA A 323 3.60 -4.18 2.51
C ALA A 323 4.07 -5.58 2.95
N LEU A 324 5.38 -5.75 3.18
CA LEU A 324 5.95 -7.02 3.64
C LEU A 324 5.40 -7.42 5.02
N SER A 325 5.36 -6.49 5.96
CA SER A 325 4.88 -6.69 7.33
C SER A 325 3.38 -7.07 7.33
N ASN A 326 2.54 -6.38 6.54
CA ASN A 326 1.12 -6.68 6.40
C ASN A 326 0.87 -8.03 5.73
N GLY A 327 1.70 -8.38 4.73
CA GLY A 327 1.59 -9.63 3.99
C GLY A 327 1.99 -10.86 4.80
N LEU A 328 3.09 -10.76 5.56
CA LEU A 328 3.58 -11.82 6.44
C LEU A 328 2.95 -11.79 7.85
N GLY A 329 2.17 -10.76 8.15
CA GLY A 329 1.40 -10.60 9.38
C GLY A 329 2.16 -10.01 10.57
N TYR A 330 3.48 -9.78 10.50
CA TYR A 330 4.29 -9.16 11.57
C TYR A 330 4.27 -7.64 11.54
N PHE A 331 4.53 -6.99 12.67
CA PHE A 331 4.31 -5.56 12.85
C PHE A 331 5.64 -4.86 13.13
N LEU A 332 6.06 -4.01 12.18
CA LEU A 332 7.31 -3.22 12.25
C LEU A 332 7.17 -1.88 12.99
N SER A 333 5.95 -1.34 13.12
CA SER A 333 5.70 -0.03 13.70
C SER A 333 4.94 -0.11 15.04
N GLU A 334 5.36 0.73 15.98
CA GLU A 334 4.67 1.03 17.26
C GLU A 334 3.28 1.62 17.04
N SER A 335 3.02 2.14 15.82
CA SER A 335 1.94 3.06 15.54
C SER A 335 0.73 2.43 14.84
N LEU A 336 0.83 1.19 14.35
CA LEU A 336 -0.28 0.51 13.66
C LEU A 336 -1.14 -0.35 14.61
N LEU A 337 -0.79 -0.39 15.90
CA LEU A 337 -1.54 -1.11 16.92
C LEU A 337 -1.84 -0.14 18.07
N ALA A 338 -3.13 0.13 18.30
CA ALA A 338 -3.59 1.05 19.34
C ALA A 338 -3.19 0.62 20.77
N ASP A 339 -2.65 -0.59 20.94
CA ASP A 339 -2.20 -1.15 22.22
C ASP A 339 -0.66 -1.12 22.42
N GLY A 340 0.10 -0.55 21.48
CA GLY A 340 1.56 -0.41 21.59
C GLY A 340 2.34 -1.73 21.49
N SER A 341 1.73 -2.82 21.04
CA SER A 341 2.45 -4.10 20.89
C SER A 341 3.29 -4.14 19.61
N ARG A 342 4.57 -3.79 19.73
CA ARG A 342 5.56 -4.04 18.67
C ARG A 342 5.84 -5.52 18.62
N VAL A 343 5.74 -6.19 17.48
CA VAL A 343 6.15 -7.60 17.43
C VAL A 343 7.61 -7.72 17.03
N LEU A 344 8.04 -6.95 16.03
CA LEU A 344 9.43 -6.89 15.56
C LEU A 344 9.78 -5.45 15.20
N LYS A 345 10.99 -5.00 15.49
CA LYS A 345 11.53 -3.69 15.11
C LYS A 345 12.73 -3.88 14.20
N LEU A 346 12.88 -3.04 13.19
CA LEU A 346 14.12 -3.00 12.41
C LEU A 346 15.27 -2.51 13.31
N GLY A 347 16.18 -3.43 13.65
CA GLY A 347 17.35 -3.17 14.49
C GLY A 347 18.56 -2.68 13.71
N GLY A 348 18.68 -3.04 12.43
CA GLY A 348 19.78 -2.60 11.59
C GLY A 348 19.71 -3.14 10.16
N LEU A 349 20.39 -2.42 9.26
CA LEU A 349 20.62 -2.82 7.88
C LEU A 349 22.12 -2.66 7.58
N PHE A 350 22.75 -3.73 7.12
CA PHE A 350 24.12 -3.72 6.64
C PHE A 350 24.16 -4.14 5.17
N MET A 351 24.90 -3.38 4.36
CA MET A 351 25.09 -3.67 2.95
C MET A 351 26.56 -3.48 2.56
N ARG A 352 27.10 -4.43 1.81
CA ARG A 352 28.49 -4.42 1.36
C ARG A 352 28.62 -5.02 -0.04
N SER A 353 29.26 -4.28 -0.95
CA SER A 353 29.68 -4.84 -2.24
C SER A 353 30.79 -5.89 -2.03
N LEU A 354 30.68 -7.02 -2.72
CA LEU A 354 31.63 -8.13 -2.66
C LEU A 354 32.71 -8.06 -3.75
N GLY A 355 32.72 -6.98 -4.52
CA GLY A 355 33.78 -6.68 -5.46
C GLY A 355 33.74 -5.22 -5.90
N ASP A 356 34.74 -4.84 -6.69
CA ASP A 356 34.95 -3.46 -7.11
C ASP A 356 34.21 -3.12 -8.42
N ARG A 357 33.44 -4.07 -8.97
CA ARG A 357 32.72 -3.89 -10.23
C ARG A 357 31.30 -3.43 -10.00
N THR A 358 30.74 -2.75 -11.00
CA THR A 358 29.35 -2.30 -10.98
C THR A 358 28.36 -3.45 -11.03
N ASP A 359 28.75 -4.61 -11.57
CA ASP A 359 27.96 -5.85 -11.57
C ASP A 359 28.29 -6.77 -10.38
N SER A 360 29.02 -6.26 -9.39
CA SER A 360 29.37 -7.05 -8.21
C SER A 360 28.15 -7.39 -7.37
N LEU A 361 28.14 -8.59 -6.81
CA LEU A 361 27.09 -8.98 -5.87
C LEU A 361 27.24 -8.17 -4.58
N THR A 362 26.10 -7.88 -3.95
CA THR A 362 26.04 -7.20 -2.67
C THR A 362 25.62 -8.19 -1.60
N ARG A 363 26.41 -8.26 -0.53
CA ARG A 363 25.99 -8.92 0.70
C ARG A 363 25.15 -7.97 1.52
N ILE A 364 23.97 -8.42 1.88
CA ILE A 364 22.98 -7.67 2.63
C ILE A 364 22.69 -8.44 3.92
N SER A 365 22.48 -7.71 5.00
CA SER A 365 22.00 -8.28 6.25
C SER A 365 21.01 -7.33 6.90
N THR A 366 19.91 -7.91 7.36
CA THR A 366 18.85 -7.18 8.06
C THR A 366 18.67 -7.80 9.44
N THR A 367 18.53 -6.95 10.44
CA THR A 367 18.31 -7.36 11.82
C THR A 367 16.92 -6.90 12.27
N LEU A 368 16.12 -7.83 12.79
CA LEU A 368 14.87 -7.56 13.48
C LEU A 368 15.04 -7.85 14.97
N ILE A 369 14.42 -7.02 15.81
CA ILE A 369 14.50 -7.12 17.28
C ILE A 369 13.08 -7.24 17.81
N ASP A 370 12.80 -8.22 18.66
CA ASP A 370 11.47 -8.38 19.25
C ASP A 370 11.28 -7.57 20.55
N GLU A 371 10.13 -7.71 21.23
CA GLU A 371 9.86 -7.02 22.51
C GLU A 371 10.81 -7.40 23.65
N GLU A 372 11.43 -8.58 23.58
CA GLU A 372 12.35 -9.10 24.57
C GLU A 372 13.81 -8.69 24.28
N ASN A 373 14.01 -7.92 23.21
CA ASN A 373 15.30 -7.56 22.62
C ASN A 373 16.07 -8.76 22.04
N GLU A 374 15.38 -9.85 21.73
CA GLU A 374 15.97 -10.97 20.99
C GLU A 374 16.21 -10.56 19.54
N ILE A 375 17.33 -11.00 18.99
CA ILE A 375 17.86 -10.53 17.71
C ILE A 375 17.70 -11.62 16.64
N TYR A 376 16.97 -11.26 15.58
CA TYR A 376 16.74 -12.09 14.42
C TYR A 376 17.48 -11.52 13.21
N GLN A 377 18.41 -12.28 12.65
CA GLN A 377 19.23 -11.80 11.53
C GLN A 377 18.92 -12.58 10.25
N GLY A 378 18.63 -11.84 9.19
CA GLY A 378 18.65 -12.35 7.82
C GLY A 378 19.93 -11.93 7.13
N LEU A 379 20.47 -12.82 6.29
CA LEU A 379 21.64 -12.56 5.47
C LEU A 379 21.40 -13.09 4.07
N TRP A 380 21.77 -12.34 3.04
CA TRP A 380 21.62 -12.78 1.67
C TRP A 380 22.64 -12.11 0.77
N VAL A 381 22.96 -12.75 -0.35
CA VAL A 381 23.82 -12.20 -1.40
C VAL A 381 22.96 -12.05 -2.65
N GLU A 382 22.87 -10.83 -3.15
CA GLU A 382 22.01 -10.48 -4.28
C GLU A 382 22.67 -9.42 -5.15
N GLN A 383 22.35 -9.42 -6.43
CA GLN A 383 22.80 -8.36 -7.34
C GLN A 383 21.97 -7.08 -7.13
N ASN A 384 20.67 -7.24 -6.85
CA ASN A 384 19.77 -6.14 -6.53
C ASN A 384 19.67 -5.92 -5.01
N ALA A 385 20.23 -4.80 -4.55
CA ALA A 385 20.19 -4.35 -3.16
C ALA A 385 18.80 -4.38 -2.50
N ILE A 386 17.76 -3.93 -3.21
CA ILE A 386 16.40 -3.84 -2.67
C ILE A 386 15.81 -5.24 -2.53
N LEU A 387 15.96 -6.10 -3.53
CA LEU A 387 15.49 -7.48 -3.44
C LEU A 387 16.22 -8.24 -2.34
N GLY A 388 17.53 -8.06 -2.20
CA GLY A 388 18.28 -8.68 -1.11
C GLY A 388 17.92 -8.11 0.27
N PHE A 389 17.58 -6.82 0.37
CA PHE A 389 17.02 -6.24 1.60
C PHE A 389 15.68 -6.88 1.97
N LEU A 390 14.76 -7.02 1.01
CA LEU A 390 13.46 -7.66 1.23
C LEU A 390 13.62 -9.15 1.57
N GLN A 391 14.53 -9.84 0.89
CA GLN A 391 14.86 -11.23 1.16
C GLN A 391 15.40 -11.41 2.58
N THR A 392 16.34 -10.58 3.01
CA THR A 392 16.91 -10.65 4.36
C THR A 392 15.92 -10.27 5.43
N THR A 393 15.08 -9.27 5.19
CA THR A 393 14.01 -8.89 6.13
C THR A 393 13.01 -10.03 6.28
N ALA A 394 12.58 -10.65 5.17
CA ALA A 394 11.71 -11.82 5.20
C ALA A 394 12.37 -13.02 5.89
N SER A 395 13.65 -13.31 5.63
CA SER A 395 14.40 -14.36 6.31
C SER A 395 14.47 -14.12 7.82
N ALA A 396 14.71 -12.88 8.27
CA ALA A 396 14.73 -12.54 9.69
C ALA A 396 13.35 -12.77 10.34
N ALA A 397 12.27 -12.34 9.68
CA ALA A 397 10.91 -12.57 10.17
C ALA A 397 10.55 -14.06 10.20
N LEU A 398 10.95 -14.84 9.18
CA LEU A 398 10.76 -16.29 9.14
C LEU A 398 11.56 -17.01 10.22
N SER A 399 12.76 -16.52 10.56
CA SER A 399 13.53 -17.02 11.71
C SER A 399 12.75 -16.83 13.01
N TRP A 400 12.21 -15.63 13.23
CA TRP A 400 11.35 -15.37 14.39
C TRP A 400 10.15 -16.32 14.41
N PHE A 401 9.41 -16.44 13.30
CA PHE A 401 8.30 -17.38 13.21
C PHE A 401 8.71 -18.82 13.51
N SER A 402 9.86 -19.26 13.02
CA SER A 402 10.32 -20.63 13.25
C SER A 402 10.54 -20.97 14.72
N GLU A 403 10.91 -19.98 15.54
CA GLU A 403 11.01 -20.14 17.00
C GLU A 403 9.63 -20.10 17.67
N GLN A 404 8.70 -19.29 17.15
CA GLN A 404 7.35 -19.23 17.69
C GLN A 404 6.53 -20.49 17.35
N PHE A 405 6.75 -21.08 16.18
CA PHE A 405 6.05 -22.25 15.68
C PHE A 405 6.92 -23.51 15.88
N ASN A 406 6.76 -24.17 17.04
CA ASN A 406 7.51 -25.39 17.41
C ASN A 406 7.38 -26.57 16.41
N ASN A 407 6.45 -26.51 15.44
CA ASN A 407 6.23 -27.51 14.41
C ASN A 407 6.20 -26.85 13.01
N GLY A 408 6.89 -27.46 12.06
CA GLY A 408 7.00 -27.00 10.67
C GLY A 408 5.70 -27.09 9.88
N GLU A 409 4.83 -28.03 10.23
CA GLU A 409 3.50 -28.13 9.62
C GLU A 409 2.68 -26.89 9.96
N THR A 410 2.68 -26.46 11.22
CA THR A 410 1.94 -25.27 11.67
C THR A 410 2.52 -23.99 11.08
N LEU A 411 3.84 -23.91 10.92
CA LEU A 411 4.46 -22.81 10.18
C LEU A 411 4.04 -22.82 8.70
N SER A 412 4.03 -23.97 8.04
CA SER A 412 3.59 -24.07 6.63
C SER A 412 2.12 -23.67 6.46
N GLU A 413 1.25 -24.10 7.37
CA GLU A 413 -0.15 -23.66 7.42
C GLU A 413 -0.25 -22.14 7.56
N PHE A 414 0.52 -21.54 8.47
CA PHE A 414 0.58 -20.09 8.66
C PHE A 414 1.08 -19.34 7.40
N ILE A 415 2.11 -19.85 6.71
CA ILE A 415 2.59 -19.27 5.46
C ILE A 415 1.53 -19.38 4.35
N ASN A 416 0.81 -20.50 4.28
CA ASN A 416 -0.30 -20.65 3.33
C ASN A 416 -1.42 -19.63 3.59
N VAL A 417 -1.70 -19.31 4.86
CA VAL A 417 -2.59 -18.20 5.24
C VAL A 417 -2.04 -16.86 4.74
N CYS A 418 -0.73 -16.59 4.88
CA CYS A 418 -0.11 -15.37 4.36
C CYS A 418 -0.22 -15.26 2.83
N CYS A 419 -0.01 -16.35 2.10
CA CYS A 419 -0.17 -16.40 0.64
C CYS A 419 -1.61 -16.07 0.23
N ARG A 420 -2.60 -16.74 0.85
CA ARG A 420 -4.02 -16.49 0.56
C ARG A 420 -4.44 -15.08 0.94
N ASN A 421 -3.88 -14.52 2.02
CA ASN A 421 -4.10 -13.14 2.39
C ASN A 421 -3.61 -12.18 1.29
N ALA A 422 -2.45 -12.44 0.70
CA ALA A 422 -1.93 -11.65 -0.43
C ALA A 422 -2.94 -11.61 -1.60
N ASP A 423 -3.49 -12.77 -1.96
CA ASP A 423 -4.50 -12.88 -3.02
C ASP A 423 -5.77 -12.11 -2.67
N VAL A 424 -6.25 -12.24 -1.43
CA VAL A 424 -7.43 -11.50 -0.93
C VAL A 424 -7.19 -9.99 -1.01
N TYR A 425 -6.04 -9.50 -0.56
CA TYR A 425 -5.69 -8.08 -0.61
C TYR A 425 -5.64 -7.54 -2.03
N GLN A 426 -4.95 -8.26 -2.93
CA GLN A 426 -4.83 -7.85 -4.32
C GLN A 426 -6.20 -7.80 -5.01
N ASN A 427 -7.03 -8.84 -4.81
CA ASN A 427 -8.37 -8.89 -5.37
C ASN A 427 -9.28 -7.80 -4.77
N LEU A 428 -9.17 -7.53 -3.46
CA LEU A 428 -9.94 -6.47 -2.81
C LEU A 428 -9.67 -5.11 -3.43
N TYR A 429 -8.41 -4.72 -3.60
CA TYR A 429 -8.10 -3.42 -4.21
C TYR A 429 -8.51 -3.34 -5.67
N ILE A 430 -8.42 -4.43 -6.44
CA ILE A 430 -8.95 -4.48 -7.81
C ILE A 430 -10.47 -4.28 -7.81
N TYR A 431 -11.20 -4.90 -6.90
CA TYR A 431 -12.66 -4.78 -6.85
C TYR A 431 -13.13 -3.44 -6.28
N ILE A 432 -12.42 -2.89 -5.29
CA ILE A 432 -12.62 -1.51 -4.82
C ILE A 432 -12.43 -0.57 -6.01
N ASP A 433 -11.31 -0.66 -6.73
CA ASP A 433 -11.03 0.15 -7.93
C ASP A 433 -12.19 0.03 -8.93
N ASN A 434 -12.61 -1.19 -9.26
CA ASN A 434 -13.72 -1.44 -10.19
C ASN A 434 -15.07 -0.85 -9.73
N VAL A 435 -15.43 -0.98 -8.45
CA VAL A 435 -16.72 -0.48 -7.93
C VAL A 435 -16.72 1.02 -7.76
N TYR A 436 -15.64 1.56 -7.19
CA TYR A 436 -15.59 2.92 -6.71
C TYR A 436 -15.12 3.93 -7.75
N ASN A 437 -14.29 3.53 -8.72
CA ASN A 437 -13.94 4.41 -9.84
C ASN A 437 -14.93 4.33 -10.98
N TYR A 438 -15.33 3.12 -11.33
CA TYR A 438 -16.12 2.94 -12.54
C TYR A 438 -17.60 3.06 -12.23
N GLY A 439 -18.06 2.68 -11.03
CA GLY A 439 -19.48 2.71 -10.63
C GLY A 439 -20.40 1.80 -11.47
N GLU A 440 -19.91 1.35 -12.63
CA GLU A 440 -20.67 1.04 -13.82
C GLU A 440 -19.70 0.26 -14.73
N ASN A 441 -19.73 -1.08 -14.67
CA ASN A 441 -18.77 -1.91 -15.43
C ASN A 441 -19.25 -2.14 -16.86
N GLU A 442 -18.54 -1.56 -17.83
CA GLU A 442 -18.47 -2.09 -19.19
C GLU A 442 -17.37 -3.15 -19.25
N LYS A 443 -17.64 -4.26 -19.94
CA LYS A 443 -16.80 -5.47 -20.03
C LYS A 443 -15.30 -5.18 -20.19
N ALA A 444 -14.50 -5.81 -19.32
CA ALA A 444 -13.11 -6.20 -19.59
C ALA A 444 -12.97 -7.70 -19.96
N VAL A 445 -14.05 -8.38 -20.32
CA VAL A 445 -13.99 -9.79 -20.79
C VAL A 445 -14.24 -9.81 -22.30
N GLY A 446 -13.13 -9.81 -23.03
CA GLY A 446 -13.08 -10.31 -24.40
C GLY A 446 -13.42 -11.80 -24.41
N ASP A 447 -14.21 -12.17 -25.42
CA ASP A 447 -14.36 -13.49 -26.02
C ASP A 447 -14.87 -14.64 -25.13
N SER A 448 -16.14 -15.03 -25.32
CA SER A 448 -16.63 -16.44 -25.41
C SER A 448 -18.04 -16.75 -24.86
N ILE A 449 -18.94 -15.80 -24.60
CA ILE A 449 -20.33 -16.16 -24.24
C ILE A 449 -21.35 -15.29 -24.98
N ASP A 450 -21.92 -15.87 -26.04
CA ASP A 450 -22.74 -15.17 -27.04
C ASP A 450 -24.26 -15.43 -26.93
N THR A 451 -24.77 -16.00 -25.83
CA THR A 451 -26.14 -16.55 -25.83
C THR A 451 -27.06 -16.09 -24.68
N LEU A 452 -26.76 -15.01 -23.97
CA LEU A 452 -27.67 -14.43 -22.95
C LEU A 452 -27.68 -12.89 -23.02
N PRO A 453 -28.78 -12.20 -22.61
CA PRO A 453 -28.91 -10.75 -22.69
C PRO A 453 -27.74 -10.02 -22.01
N ARG A 454 -26.97 -9.28 -22.82
CA ARG A 454 -25.61 -8.78 -22.53
C ARG A 454 -25.53 -7.75 -21.38
N GLU A 455 -26.65 -7.15 -20.98
CA GLU A 455 -26.72 -6.04 -20.01
C GLU A 455 -26.78 -6.49 -18.53
N ARG A 456 -27.16 -7.75 -18.24
CA ARG A 456 -27.24 -8.28 -16.86
C ARG A 456 -26.00 -9.05 -16.38
N GLN A 457 -25.02 -9.34 -17.25
CA GLN A 457 -23.92 -10.25 -16.93
C GLN A 457 -22.70 -9.59 -16.26
N ALA A 458 -22.26 -8.41 -16.71
CA ALA A 458 -21.07 -7.73 -16.15
C ALA A 458 -21.27 -7.29 -14.69
N THR A 459 -22.50 -6.95 -14.36
CA THR A 459 -22.92 -6.35 -13.10
C THR A 459 -23.13 -7.42 -12.00
N ASN A 460 -23.69 -8.57 -12.37
CA ASN A 460 -23.70 -9.77 -11.52
C ASN A 460 -22.30 -10.35 -11.30
N TRP A 461 -21.36 -10.11 -12.23
CA TRP A 461 -19.99 -10.60 -12.11
C TRP A 461 -19.24 -9.91 -10.97
N VAL A 462 -19.24 -8.58 -10.87
CA VAL A 462 -18.53 -7.87 -9.77
C VAL A 462 -19.14 -8.19 -8.40
N VAL A 463 -20.47 -8.19 -8.28
CA VAL A 463 -21.15 -8.64 -7.05
C VAL A 463 -20.78 -10.08 -6.71
N GLY A 464 -20.74 -10.98 -7.71
CA GLY A 464 -20.32 -12.37 -7.52
C GLY A 464 -18.86 -12.49 -7.07
N LYS A 465 -17.96 -11.68 -7.63
CA LYS A 465 -16.54 -11.64 -7.26
C LYS A 465 -16.31 -11.09 -5.85
N ILE A 466 -17.02 -10.03 -5.46
CA ILE A 466 -16.94 -9.49 -4.10
C ILE A 466 -17.54 -10.48 -3.09
N ASN A 467 -18.64 -11.15 -3.40
CA ASN A 467 -19.17 -12.21 -2.55
C ASN A 467 -18.20 -13.38 -2.40
N LYS A 468 -17.54 -13.79 -3.48
CA LYS A 468 -16.46 -14.80 -3.43
C LYS A 468 -15.34 -14.35 -2.50
N LEU A 469 -14.88 -13.10 -2.64
CA LEU A 469 -13.84 -12.52 -1.80
C LEU A 469 -14.23 -12.46 -0.32
N ILE A 470 -15.48 -12.08 -0.01
CA ILE A 470 -16.03 -12.08 1.35
C ILE A 470 -15.98 -13.49 1.95
N ASN A 471 -16.34 -14.51 1.17
CA ASN A 471 -16.29 -15.91 1.62
C ASN A 471 -14.85 -16.38 1.80
N GLU A 472 -13.95 -16.10 0.86
CA GLU A 472 -12.51 -16.41 0.97
C GLU A 472 -11.89 -15.75 2.22
N THR A 473 -12.29 -14.52 2.54
CA THR A 473 -11.82 -13.82 3.75
C THR A 473 -12.36 -14.48 5.03
N LYS A 474 -13.63 -14.94 5.03
CA LYS A 474 -14.20 -15.67 6.18
C LYS A 474 -13.52 -17.02 6.39
N GLU A 475 -13.24 -17.75 5.32
CA GLU A 475 -12.48 -19.00 5.38
C GLU A 475 -11.09 -18.74 5.96
N LEU A 476 -10.41 -17.68 5.53
CA LEU A 476 -9.09 -17.32 6.04
C LEU A 476 -9.10 -16.94 7.53
N VAL A 477 -10.14 -16.23 7.99
CA VAL A 477 -10.34 -15.95 9.42
C VAL A 477 -10.54 -17.25 10.20
N GLN A 478 -11.30 -18.20 9.65
CA GLN A 478 -11.49 -19.51 10.28
C GLN A 478 -10.18 -20.32 10.34
N ASP A 479 -9.34 -20.25 9.31
CA ASP A 479 -8.03 -20.91 9.29
C ASP A 479 -7.10 -20.35 10.39
N ILE A 480 -7.13 -19.04 10.64
CA ILE A 480 -6.38 -18.43 11.74
C ILE A 480 -6.92 -18.86 13.11
N GLU A 481 -8.24 -18.97 13.27
CA GLU A 481 -8.81 -19.48 14.51
C GLU A 481 -8.46 -20.96 14.75
N ASN A 482 -8.47 -21.78 13.70
CA ASN A 482 -8.02 -23.17 13.79
C ASN A 482 -6.53 -23.25 14.19
N LEU A 483 -5.67 -22.44 13.56
CA LEU A 483 -4.25 -22.32 13.94
C LEU A 483 -4.09 -21.93 15.41
N LYS A 484 -4.84 -20.92 15.86
CA LYS A 484 -4.82 -20.44 17.24
C LYS A 484 -5.27 -21.51 18.23
N GLN A 485 -6.32 -22.28 17.92
CA GLN A 485 -6.77 -23.39 18.75
C GLN A 485 -5.71 -24.49 18.85
N ASN A 486 -5.11 -24.87 17.71
CA ASN A 486 -4.04 -25.87 17.66
C ASN A 486 -2.83 -25.43 18.50
N LEU A 487 -2.41 -24.17 18.38
CA LEU A 487 -1.30 -23.61 19.17
C LEU A 487 -1.65 -23.51 20.66
N SER A 488 -2.88 -23.17 21.01
CA SER A 488 -3.34 -23.12 22.40
C SER A 488 -3.29 -24.50 23.06
N LEU A 489 -3.70 -25.55 22.34
CA LEU A 489 -3.62 -26.95 22.81
C LEU A 489 -2.17 -27.42 23.00
N GLN A 490 -1.24 -26.87 22.21
CA GLN A 490 0.20 -27.15 22.32
C GLN A 490 0.90 -26.36 23.43
N GLY A 491 0.18 -25.52 24.18
CA GLY A 491 0.76 -24.73 25.28
C GLY A 491 1.67 -23.58 24.83
N GLN A 492 1.44 -23.06 23.62
CA GLN A 492 2.31 -22.05 23.01
C GLN A 492 2.26 -20.69 23.73
N PRO A 493 3.29 -19.84 23.55
CA PRO A 493 3.38 -18.54 24.23
C PRO A 493 2.16 -17.66 23.98
N LYS A 494 1.71 -16.94 25.02
CA LYS A 494 0.64 -15.94 24.91
C LYS A 494 0.93 -14.87 23.84
N LYS A 495 2.20 -14.61 23.54
CA LYS A 495 2.70 -13.68 22.52
C LYS A 495 2.24 -14.06 21.11
N LEU A 496 2.40 -15.33 20.72
CA LEU A 496 1.96 -15.83 19.41
C LEU A 496 0.43 -15.78 19.26
N LEU A 497 -0.31 -16.07 20.33
CA LEU A 497 -1.77 -15.97 20.32
C LEU A 497 -2.25 -14.51 20.18
N LYS A 498 -1.57 -13.57 20.85
CA LYS A 498 -1.82 -12.12 20.69
C LYS A 498 -1.56 -11.67 19.25
N TYR A 499 -0.47 -12.12 18.66
CA TYR A 499 -0.12 -11.87 17.27
C TYR A 499 -1.22 -12.34 16.29
N LEU A 500 -1.65 -13.60 16.41
CA LEU A 500 -2.70 -14.15 15.53
C LEU A 500 -4.03 -13.41 15.68
N ASN A 501 -4.37 -12.93 16.89
CA ASN A 501 -5.54 -12.09 17.10
C ASN A 501 -5.44 -10.77 16.32
N ASN A 502 -4.29 -10.08 16.37
CA ASN A 502 -4.09 -8.83 15.62
C ASN A 502 -4.20 -9.06 14.11
N TYR A 503 -3.66 -10.17 13.61
CA TYR A 503 -3.75 -10.52 12.20
C TYR A 503 -5.19 -10.85 11.79
N ARG A 504 -5.93 -11.60 12.61
CA ARG A 504 -7.37 -11.82 12.44
C ARG A 504 -8.15 -10.50 12.39
N THR A 505 -7.92 -9.59 13.32
CA THR A 505 -8.60 -8.29 13.38
C THR A 505 -8.46 -7.50 12.06
N ARG A 506 -7.29 -7.55 11.43
CA ARG A 506 -7.05 -6.88 10.14
C ARG A 506 -7.84 -7.53 9.02
N LEU A 507 -7.88 -8.86 8.97
CA LEU A 507 -8.70 -9.58 7.99
C LEU A 507 -10.18 -9.31 8.18
N ASP A 508 -10.65 -9.24 9.43
CA ASP A 508 -12.02 -8.83 9.74
C ASP A 508 -12.28 -7.40 9.25
N THR A 509 -11.34 -6.47 9.45
CA THR A 509 -11.45 -5.09 8.91
C THR A 509 -11.54 -5.08 7.38
N LYS A 510 -10.75 -5.90 6.68
CA LYS A 510 -10.81 -6.01 5.21
C LYS A 510 -12.08 -6.71 4.72
N ASN A 511 -12.61 -7.65 5.49
CA ASN A 511 -13.93 -8.23 5.24
C ASN A 511 -15.05 -7.19 5.35
N LEU A 512 -14.98 -6.30 6.36
CA LEU A 512 -15.92 -5.20 6.50
C LEU A 512 -15.81 -4.19 5.35
N LEU A 513 -14.58 -3.90 4.89
CA LEU A 513 -14.35 -3.08 3.70
C LEU A 513 -14.94 -3.72 2.42
N ALA A 514 -14.76 -5.03 2.24
CA ALA A 514 -15.36 -5.78 1.14
C ALA A 514 -16.91 -5.75 1.19
N GLN A 515 -17.50 -5.92 2.39
CA GLN A 515 -18.95 -5.80 2.60
C GLN A 515 -19.46 -4.38 2.31
N THR A 516 -18.72 -3.34 2.69
CA THR A 516 -19.06 -1.95 2.38
C THR A 516 -19.03 -1.69 0.87
N THR A 517 -18.00 -2.22 0.19
CA THR A 517 -17.87 -2.17 -1.27
C THR A 517 -19.04 -2.90 -1.95
N LEU A 518 -19.49 -4.03 -1.39
CA LEU A 518 -20.66 -4.77 -1.89
C LEU A 518 -21.95 -3.96 -1.75
N ILE A 519 -22.15 -3.26 -0.63
CA ILE A 519 -23.32 -2.37 -0.44
C ILE A 519 -23.32 -1.30 -1.53
N TYR A 520 -22.19 -0.63 -1.73
CA TYR A 520 -22.08 0.39 -2.77
C TYR A 520 -22.38 -0.18 -4.16
N ALA A 521 -21.87 -1.37 -4.47
CA ALA A 521 -22.18 -2.06 -5.72
C ALA A 521 -23.69 -2.34 -5.87
N TYR A 522 -24.39 -2.78 -4.82
CA TYR A 522 -25.84 -2.95 -4.87
C TYR A 522 -26.58 -1.62 -5.10
N LEU A 523 -26.13 -0.53 -4.47
CA LEU A 523 -26.72 0.80 -4.66
C LEU A 523 -26.55 1.31 -6.08
N SER A 524 -25.35 1.18 -6.65
CA SER A 524 -25.10 1.55 -8.06
C SER A 524 -25.97 0.76 -9.04
N GLN A 525 -26.37 -0.46 -8.67
CA GLN A 525 -27.24 -1.33 -9.47
C GLN A 525 -28.73 -1.13 -9.22
N GLY A 526 -29.12 -0.23 -8.32
CA GLY A 526 -30.52 -0.06 -7.90
C GLY A 526 -31.09 -1.24 -7.11
N GLN A 527 -30.27 -2.16 -6.59
CA GLN A 527 -30.70 -3.30 -5.77
C GLN A 527 -30.87 -2.88 -4.30
N LEU A 528 -31.81 -1.96 -4.06
CA LEU A 528 -32.00 -1.30 -2.77
C LEU A 528 -32.34 -2.28 -1.63
N GLU A 529 -33.18 -3.29 -1.86
CA GLU A 529 -33.53 -4.29 -0.84
C GLU A 529 -32.31 -5.06 -0.32
N LYS A 530 -31.41 -5.48 -1.23
CA LYS A 530 -30.19 -6.18 -0.85
C LYS A 530 -29.20 -5.24 -0.15
N ALA A 531 -29.14 -3.99 -0.58
CA ALA A 531 -28.32 -2.97 0.07
C ALA A 531 -28.81 -2.71 1.51
N ASP A 532 -30.13 -2.60 1.72
CA ASP A 532 -30.72 -2.40 3.06
C ASP A 532 -30.43 -3.56 3.99
N GLN A 533 -30.66 -4.79 3.55
CA GLN A 533 -30.34 -5.99 4.32
C GLN A 533 -28.86 -6.00 4.74
N LYS A 534 -27.96 -5.67 3.81
CA LYS A 534 -26.51 -5.62 4.10
C LYS A 534 -26.12 -4.45 4.99
N LEU A 535 -26.77 -3.29 4.85
CA LEU A 535 -26.55 -2.14 5.73
C LEU A 535 -26.92 -2.47 7.17
N VAL A 536 -28.03 -3.17 7.39
CA VAL A 536 -28.47 -3.63 8.72
C VAL A 536 -27.49 -4.66 9.29
N ASP A 537 -27.11 -5.67 8.50
CA ASP A 537 -26.13 -6.69 8.89
C ASP A 537 -24.80 -6.07 9.33
N LEU A 538 -24.31 -5.09 8.55
CA LEU A 538 -22.99 -4.49 8.75
C LEU A 538 -22.98 -3.49 9.90
N ARG A 539 -24.09 -2.77 10.14
CA ARG A 539 -24.26 -1.84 11.27
C ARG A 539 -23.93 -2.51 12.60
N ASN A 540 -24.49 -3.71 12.81
CA ASN A 540 -24.30 -4.44 14.07
C ASN A 540 -22.84 -4.84 14.27
N LYS A 541 -22.11 -5.18 13.20
CA LYS A 541 -20.69 -5.55 13.27
C LYS A 541 -19.79 -4.35 13.55
N LEU A 542 -20.07 -3.20 12.93
CA LEU A 542 -19.29 -1.98 13.09
C LEU A 542 -19.46 -1.32 14.46
N TYR A 543 -20.67 -1.39 15.05
CA TYR A 543 -21.00 -0.60 16.24
C TYR A 543 -21.29 -1.40 17.50
N ARG A 544 -21.64 -2.69 17.39
CA ARG A 544 -22.05 -3.52 18.54
C ARG A 544 -21.25 -4.82 18.66
N GLY A 545 -20.36 -5.09 17.71
CA GLY A 545 -19.56 -6.32 17.67
C GLY A 545 -18.32 -6.27 18.56
N GLU A 546 -17.76 -7.45 18.84
CA GLU A 546 -16.46 -7.64 19.52
C GLU A 546 -15.34 -6.83 18.84
N LEU A 547 -15.40 -6.70 17.52
CA LEU A 547 -14.45 -5.92 16.71
C LEU A 547 -14.51 -4.42 17.02
N ALA A 548 -15.70 -3.87 17.28
CA ALA A 548 -15.89 -2.46 17.63
C ALA A 548 -15.27 -2.14 18.99
N MET A 549 -15.38 -3.06 19.95
CA MET A 549 -14.82 -2.91 21.30
C MET A 549 -13.30 -3.09 21.36
N THR A 550 -12.74 -3.93 20.49
CA THR A 550 -11.30 -4.26 20.48
C THR A 550 -10.49 -3.41 19.51
N SER A 551 -11.12 -2.92 18.44
CA SER A 551 -10.42 -2.37 17.26
C SER A 551 -11.04 -1.07 16.76
N GLY A 552 -11.88 -0.40 17.57
CA GLY A 552 -12.76 0.69 17.14
C GLY A 552 -12.09 1.79 16.30
N ARG A 553 -10.80 2.09 16.53
CA ARG A 553 -10.04 3.08 15.73
C ARG A 553 -9.61 2.59 14.36
N HIS A 554 -9.27 1.31 14.19
CA HIS A 554 -8.89 0.74 12.89
C HIS A 554 -10.08 0.67 11.92
N LEU A 555 -11.29 0.84 12.43
CA LEU A 555 -12.52 0.82 11.65
C LEU A 555 -12.92 2.19 11.13
N VAL A 556 -12.22 3.29 11.46
CA VAL A 556 -12.64 4.66 11.11
C VAL A 556 -12.85 4.83 9.60
N PRO A 557 -11.89 4.50 8.70
CA PRO A 557 -12.12 4.63 7.26
C PRO A 557 -13.29 3.78 6.75
N THR A 558 -13.38 2.52 7.21
CA THR A 558 -14.47 1.61 6.84
C THR A 558 -15.83 2.10 7.34
N THR A 559 -15.89 2.69 8.52
CA THR A 559 -17.12 3.26 9.11
C THR A 559 -17.58 4.46 8.31
N ILE A 560 -16.68 5.33 7.88
CA ILE A 560 -17.02 6.48 7.03
C ILE A 560 -17.48 6.03 5.64
N LEU A 561 -16.87 4.99 5.06
CA LEU A 561 -17.36 4.39 3.81
C LEU A 561 -18.75 3.76 3.96
N TYR A 562 -19.02 3.12 5.10
CA TYR A 562 -20.33 2.59 5.44
C TYR A 562 -21.37 3.71 5.52
N GLU A 563 -21.09 4.78 6.26
CA GLU A 563 -22.00 5.92 6.41
C GLU A 563 -22.21 6.66 5.09
N SER A 564 -21.19 6.76 4.24
CA SER A 564 -21.32 7.30 2.88
C SER A 564 -22.28 6.45 2.03
N SER A 565 -22.19 5.12 2.16
CA SER A 565 -23.10 4.19 1.49
C SER A 565 -24.52 4.26 2.06
N ARG A 566 -24.66 4.48 3.38
CA ARG A 566 -25.94 4.69 4.04
C ARG A 566 -26.61 5.99 3.57
N MET A 567 -25.86 7.09 3.50
CA MET A 567 -26.35 8.37 2.95
C MET A 567 -26.86 8.19 1.52
N LEU A 568 -26.11 7.46 0.68
CA LEU A 568 -26.55 7.15 -0.68
C LEU A 568 -27.83 6.31 -0.66
N PHE A 569 -27.93 5.28 0.18
CA PHE A 569 -29.15 4.50 0.33
C PHE A 569 -30.34 5.36 0.76
N ASP A 570 -30.18 6.19 1.79
CA ASP A 570 -31.24 7.04 2.34
C ASP A 570 -31.73 8.07 1.31
N LEU A 571 -30.81 8.58 0.46
CA LEU A 571 -31.13 9.43 -0.70
C LEU A 571 -31.94 8.67 -1.76
N LEU A 572 -31.56 7.42 -2.06
CA LEU A 572 -32.16 6.62 -3.13
C LEU A 572 -33.47 5.93 -2.75
N ALA A 573 -33.67 5.64 -1.47
CA ALA A 573 -34.85 4.97 -0.90
C ALA A 573 -35.93 5.96 -0.45
N ASP A 574 -35.77 7.26 -0.73
CA ASP A 574 -36.68 8.34 -0.31
C ASP A 574 -36.95 8.36 1.21
N LYS A 575 -35.91 8.20 2.05
CA LYS A 575 -36.14 8.31 3.50
C LYS A 575 -36.59 9.72 3.85
N HIS A 576 -37.88 9.84 4.13
CA HIS A 576 -38.58 11.11 4.25
C HIS A 576 -37.90 12.07 5.24
N ASN A 577 -37.54 11.58 6.43
CA ASN A 577 -36.88 12.37 7.46
C ASN A 577 -35.48 12.83 7.01
N PHE A 578 -34.70 11.92 6.40
CA PHE A 578 -33.38 12.24 5.87
C PHE A 578 -33.44 13.38 4.85
N LEU A 579 -34.36 13.31 3.89
CA LEU A 579 -34.48 14.29 2.81
C LEU A 579 -35.10 15.62 3.24
N ILE A 580 -36.19 15.58 4.02
CA ILE A 580 -36.89 16.81 4.45
C ILE A 580 -36.09 17.56 5.50
N ASN A 581 -35.55 16.85 6.50
CA ASN A 581 -34.77 17.48 7.56
C ASN A 581 -33.33 17.76 7.11
N ARG A 582 -32.93 17.25 5.93
CA ARG A 582 -31.57 17.35 5.38
C ARG A 582 -30.55 16.92 6.42
N GLU A 583 -30.73 15.71 6.92
CA GLU A 583 -29.99 15.18 8.08
C GLU A 583 -28.47 15.12 7.87
N TRP A 584 -27.99 15.25 6.62
CA TRP A 584 -26.56 15.40 6.30
C TRP A 584 -25.97 16.79 6.59
N ARG A 585 -26.80 17.83 6.78
CA ARG A 585 -26.37 19.22 7.04
C ARG A 585 -26.11 19.52 8.50
N SER A 586 -27.00 19.04 9.36
CA SER A 586 -26.60 18.74 10.72
C SER A 586 -25.53 17.68 10.55
N VAL A 587 -24.28 17.96 10.93
CA VAL A 587 -23.31 16.88 11.15
C VAL A 587 -24.07 15.80 11.92
N PRO A 588 -24.20 14.62 11.33
CA PRO A 588 -25.45 13.90 11.43
C PRO A 588 -25.71 13.45 12.87
N SER A 589 -26.97 13.18 13.13
CA SER A 589 -27.50 12.28 14.16
C SER A 589 -26.90 10.85 14.10
N ILE A 590 -25.62 10.70 13.71
CA ILE A 590 -24.78 9.53 13.90
C ILE A 590 -24.24 9.66 15.32
N GLU A 591 -24.70 8.83 16.26
CA GLU A 591 -24.27 8.82 17.66
C GLU A 591 -22.73 8.66 17.87
N ILE A 592 -21.92 8.55 16.82
CA ILE A 592 -20.55 7.98 16.85
C ILE A 592 -19.49 8.82 16.10
N LEU A 593 -19.83 9.66 15.10
CA LEU A 593 -18.83 10.47 14.36
C LEU A 593 -19.25 11.95 14.29
N GLN A 594 -18.60 12.80 15.09
CA GLN A 594 -18.89 14.24 15.15
C GLN A 594 -18.23 15.06 14.03
N ASP A 595 -17.18 14.55 13.38
CA ASP A 595 -16.57 15.19 12.21
C ASP A 595 -15.73 14.15 11.45
N PRO A 596 -16.26 13.52 10.38
CA PRO A 596 -15.58 12.44 9.69
C PRO A 596 -14.19 12.78 9.14
N ILE A 597 -13.95 14.03 8.71
CA ILE A 597 -12.63 14.42 8.20
C ILE A 597 -11.65 14.56 9.36
N LYS A 598 -12.09 15.17 10.47
CA LYS A 598 -11.28 15.22 11.69
C LYS A 598 -10.98 13.84 12.25
N GLU A 599 -11.95 12.91 12.25
CA GLU A 599 -11.74 11.54 12.71
C GLU A 599 -10.73 10.79 11.82
N LEU A 600 -10.74 11.02 10.51
CA LEU A 600 -9.71 10.51 9.59
C LEU A 600 -8.34 11.12 9.87
N SER A 601 -8.29 12.43 10.16
CA SER A 601 -7.07 13.12 10.55
C SER A 601 -6.52 12.55 11.87
N GLU A 602 -7.34 12.45 12.92
CA GLU A 602 -6.96 11.85 14.20
C GLU A 602 -6.52 10.39 14.06
N TYR A 603 -7.14 9.64 13.15
CA TYR A 603 -6.70 8.29 12.78
C TYR A 603 -5.28 8.31 12.18
N ALA A 604 -5.01 9.20 11.23
CA ALA A 604 -3.69 9.34 10.61
C ALA A 604 -2.62 9.82 11.62
N GLU A 605 -2.98 10.73 12.53
CA GLU A 605 -2.09 11.29 13.55
C GLU A 605 -1.70 10.29 14.64
N LYS A 606 -2.69 9.57 15.19
CA LYS A 606 -2.45 8.59 16.26
C LYS A 606 -1.65 7.39 15.76
N ASN A 607 -1.63 7.18 14.44
CA ASN A 607 -0.67 6.29 13.79
C ASN A 607 0.75 6.91 13.69
N ASN A 608 1.06 7.97 14.45
CA ASN A 608 2.37 8.50 14.86
C ASN A 608 3.42 8.69 13.75
N THR A 609 2.98 8.86 12.52
CA THR A 609 3.86 8.80 11.35
C THR A 609 3.61 9.89 10.32
N GLY A 610 2.49 10.63 10.43
CA GLY A 610 2.07 11.57 9.38
C GLY A 610 1.72 10.86 8.06
N ILE A 611 1.61 9.54 8.09
CA ILE A 611 1.31 8.69 6.93
C ILE A 611 -0.20 8.68 6.73
N ILE A 612 -0.62 8.97 5.51
CA ILE A 612 -2.01 8.83 5.09
C ILE A 612 -2.10 7.63 4.16
N ASP A 613 -2.94 6.68 4.56
CA ASP A 613 -3.17 5.45 3.81
C ASP A 613 -4.17 5.68 2.69
N PHE A 614 -4.10 4.82 1.67
CA PHE A 614 -5.07 4.77 0.59
C PHE A 614 -6.53 4.75 1.07
N ASP A 615 -6.83 3.96 2.11
CA ASP A 615 -8.19 3.81 2.65
C ASP A 615 -8.73 5.13 3.24
N VAL A 616 -7.85 6.01 3.75
CA VAL A 616 -8.22 7.32 4.31
C VAL A 616 -8.66 8.28 3.20
N TYR A 617 -7.85 8.42 2.15
CA TYR A 617 -8.21 9.23 0.98
C TYR A 617 -9.46 8.68 0.27
N LEU A 618 -9.61 7.35 0.22
CA LEU A 618 -10.80 6.70 -0.32
C LEU A 618 -12.07 7.08 0.48
N ALA A 619 -12.01 7.00 1.80
CA ALA A 619 -13.11 7.38 2.70
C ALA A 619 -13.45 8.88 2.58
N ALA A 620 -12.45 9.75 2.64
CA ALA A 620 -12.62 11.20 2.56
C ALA A 620 -13.23 11.62 1.21
N SER A 621 -12.72 11.05 0.10
CA SER A 621 -13.25 11.34 -1.24
C SER A 621 -14.73 10.96 -1.36
N LEU A 622 -15.10 9.74 -0.93
CA LEU A 622 -16.49 9.27 -1.07
C LEU A 622 -17.45 10.07 -0.18
N PHE A 623 -17.06 10.36 1.05
CA PHE A 623 -17.90 11.09 1.99
C PHE A 623 -18.22 12.50 1.49
N LEU A 624 -17.19 13.27 1.09
CA LEU A 624 -17.38 14.61 0.55
C LEU A 624 -18.15 14.60 -0.78
N HIS A 625 -17.95 13.58 -1.61
CA HIS A 625 -18.74 13.38 -2.83
C HIS A 625 -20.24 13.23 -2.52
N MET A 626 -20.58 12.42 -1.51
CA MET A 626 -21.97 12.20 -1.11
C MET A 626 -22.63 13.46 -0.53
N LEU A 627 -21.91 14.26 0.26
CA LEU A 627 -22.41 15.54 0.75
C LEU A 627 -22.75 16.49 -0.41
N GLY A 628 -21.81 16.63 -1.36
CA GLY A 628 -22.02 17.49 -2.52
C GLY A 628 -23.19 17.03 -3.42
N ILE A 629 -23.36 15.71 -3.60
CA ILE A 629 -24.47 15.14 -4.37
C ILE A 629 -25.82 15.34 -3.67
N ALA A 630 -25.88 15.15 -2.35
CA ALA A 630 -27.12 15.35 -1.59
C ALA A 630 -27.59 16.82 -1.70
N GLU A 631 -26.67 17.78 -1.58
CA GLU A 631 -26.97 19.19 -1.82
C GLU A 631 -27.37 19.46 -3.27
N PHE A 632 -26.68 18.85 -4.24
CA PHE A 632 -27.03 19.01 -5.64
C PHE A 632 -28.49 18.60 -5.93
N TYR A 633 -28.99 17.51 -5.37
CA TYR A 633 -30.37 17.09 -5.66
C TYR A 633 -31.44 17.78 -4.81
N VAL A 634 -31.16 18.09 -3.55
CA VAL A 634 -32.19 18.48 -2.58
C VAL A 634 -32.15 19.97 -2.21
N CYS A 635 -31.04 20.67 -2.46
CA CYS A 635 -30.91 22.07 -2.05
C CYS A 635 -31.90 22.98 -2.83
N PRO A 636 -32.75 23.75 -2.12
CA PRO A 636 -33.71 24.65 -2.74
C PRO A 636 -33.01 25.88 -3.30
N SER A 637 -33.65 26.52 -4.28
CA SER A 637 -33.08 27.67 -5.00
C SER A 637 -32.73 28.88 -4.12
N LYS A 638 -33.35 29.02 -2.93
CA LYS A 638 -33.12 30.13 -2.01
C LYS A 638 -31.88 29.97 -1.12
N GLU A 639 -31.23 28.81 -1.16
CA GLU A 639 -30.20 28.42 -0.19
C GLU A 639 -28.81 28.27 -0.82
N ILE A 640 -28.41 29.31 -1.57
CA ILE A 640 -27.18 29.38 -2.38
C ILE A 640 -25.93 28.95 -1.59
N LYS A 641 -25.76 29.40 -0.35
CA LYS A 641 -24.59 29.08 0.49
C LYS A 641 -24.28 27.58 0.62
N TYR A 642 -25.29 26.71 0.58
CA TYR A 642 -25.07 25.26 0.66
C TYR A 642 -24.64 24.66 -0.67
N LEU A 643 -25.06 25.26 -1.79
CA LEU A 643 -24.56 24.89 -3.12
C LEU A 643 -23.10 25.34 -3.31
N GLU A 644 -22.73 26.51 -2.81
CA GLU A 644 -21.34 26.97 -2.78
C GLU A 644 -20.46 26.01 -1.98
N LYS A 645 -20.90 25.66 -0.76
CA LYS A 645 -20.21 24.64 0.06
C LYS A 645 -20.14 23.27 -0.62
N ALA A 646 -21.17 22.88 -1.37
CA ALA A 646 -21.16 21.63 -2.12
C ALA A 646 -20.13 21.62 -3.26
N ILE A 647 -19.92 22.77 -3.93
CA ILE A 647 -18.83 22.93 -4.91
C ILE A 647 -17.48 22.69 -4.23
N GLU A 648 -17.23 23.31 -3.08
CA GLU A 648 -15.99 23.12 -2.31
C GLU A 648 -15.78 21.65 -1.96
N GLN A 649 -16.81 20.99 -1.41
CA GLN A 649 -16.76 19.58 -1.04
C GLN A 649 -16.46 18.67 -2.23
N LEU A 650 -17.05 18.94 -3.40
CA LEU A 650 -16.81 18.16 -4.61
C LEU A 650 -15.40 18.36 -5.17
N ILE A 651 -14.84 19.57 -5.06
CA ILE A 651 -13.45 19.84 -5.45
C ILE A 651 -12.49 19.13 -4.50
N LYS A 652 -12.71 19.21 -3.18
CA LYS A 652 -11.93 18.46 -2.18
C LYS A 652 -12.04 16.94 -2.39
N SER A 653 -13.24 16.43 -2.71
CA SER A 653 -13.45 15.04 -3.12
C SER A 653 -12.63 14.66 -4.35
N SER A 654 -12.59 15.55 -5.36
CA SER A 654 -11.80 15.37 -6.57
C SER A 654 -10.31 15.29 -6.26
N HIS A 655 -9.85 16.17 -5.37
CA HIS A 655 -8.46 16.20 -4.90
C HIS A 655 -8.07 14.92 -4.15
N TYR A 656 -8.85 14.46 -3.18
CA TYR A 656 -8.57 13.19 -2.50
C TYR A 656 -8.61 11.99 -3.44
N SER A 657 -9.49 12.01 -4.44
CA SER A 657 -9.49 10.99 -5.50
C SER A 657 -8.20 11.07 -6.34
N ALA A 658 -7.69 12.28 -6.61
CA ALA A 658 -6.44 12.48 -7.33
C ALA A 658 -5.23 11.92 -6.57
N GLN A 659 -5.23 12.02 -5.24
CA GLN A 659 -4.15 11.46 -4.41
C GLN A 659 -4.04 9.94 -4.52
N ILE A 660 -5.14 9.23 -4.76
CA ILE A 660 -5.14 7.76 -4.92
C ILE A 660 -5.23 7.30 -6.39
N GLY A 661 -5.01 8.21 -7.34
CA GLY A 661 -4.99 7.89 -8.77
C GLY A 661 -6.38 7.67 -9.41
N TYR A 662 -7.44 8.05 -8.72
CA TYR A 662 -8.84 7.81 -9.08
C TYR A 662 -9.37 8.87 -10.05
N ARG A 663 -8.81 8.91 -11.28
CA ARG A 663 -9.09 9.94 -12.30
C ARG A 663 -10.57 10.07 -12.69
N GLN A 664 -11.28 8.95 -12.84
CA GLN A 664 -12.70 8.97 -13.24
C GLN A 664 -13.58 9.55 -12.15
N ARG A 665 -13.36 9.16 -10.90
CA ARG A 665 -14.05 9.74 -9.75
C ARG A 665 -13.73 11.22 -9.56
N ALA A 666 -12.46 11.58 -9.74
CA ALA A 666 -12.04 12.98 -9.71
C ALA A 666 -12.80 13.81 -10.77
N ALA A 667 -12.83 13.32 -12.01
CA ALA A 667 -13.58 13.94 -13.11
C ALA A 667 -15.09 14.00 -12.82
N ARG A 668 -15.68 12.92 -12.31
CA ARG A 668 -17.09 12.88 -11.90
C ARG A 668 -17.42 13.96 -10.87
N SER A 669 -16.58 14.12 -9.84
CA SER A 669 -16.77 15.15 -8.82
C SER A 669 -16.73 16.56 -9.42
N LEU A 670 -15.80 16.83 -10.34
CA LEU A 670 -15.74 18.10 -11.08
C LEU A 670 -16.97 18.31 -11.97
N CYS A 671 -17.50 17.27 -12.61
CA CYS A 671 -18.73 17.37 -13.40
C CYS A 671 -19.93 17.75 -12.52
N TYR A 672 -20.07 17.18 -11.31
CA TYR A 672 -21.12 17.62 -10.38
C TYR A 672 -20.90 19.05 -9.90
N ALA A 673 -19.66 19.45 -9.59
CA ALA A 673 -19.35 20.83 -9.23
C ALA A 673 -19.72 21.80 -10.37
N SER A 674 -19.43 21.43 -11.61
CA SER A 674 -19.82 22.19 -12.81
C SER A 674 -21.33 22.31 -12.98
N ARG A 675 -22.08 21.24 -12.72
CA ARG A 675 -23.55 21.26 -12.75
C ARG A 675 -24.12 22.18 -11.67
N ILE A 676 -23.52 22.23 -10.48
CA ILE A 676 -23.91 23.20 -9.45
C ILE A 676 -23.59 24.63 -9.90
N CYS A 677 -22.38 24.88 -10.44
CA CYS A 677 -22.03 26.18 -11.02
C CYS A 677 -23.02 26.60 -12.11
N SER A 678 -23.45 25.65 -12.96
CA SER A 678 -24.46 25.89 -13.99
C SER A 678 -25.80 26.28 -13.35
N ARG A 679 -26.24 25.62 -12.27
CA ARG A 679 -27.46 26.03 -11.54
C ARG A 679 -27.35 27.42 -10.92
N LEU A 680 -26.16 27.84 -10.50
CA LEU A 680 -25.87 29.17 -9.95
C LEU A 680 -25.67 30.26 -11.01
N GLY A 681 -25.67 29.91 -12.31
CA GLY A 681 -25.38 30.84 -13.40
C GLY A 681 -23.89 31.17 -13.57
N TRP A 682 -22.98 30.44 -12.90
CA TRP A 682 -21.52 30.63 -12.98
C TRP A 682 -20.93 29.90 -14.18
N HIS A 683 -21.30 30.33 -15.38
CA HIS A 683 -21.00 29.60 -16.63
C HIS A 683 -19.50 29.42 -16.90
N GLU A 684 -18.68 30.43 -16.60
CA GLU A 684 -17.22 30.35 -16.80
C GLU A 684 -16.58 29.30 -15.89
N ALA A 685 -16.99 29.26 -14.62
CA ALA A 685 -16.54 28.24 -13.67
C ALA A 685 -17.00 26.84 -14.08
N ALA A 686 -18.25 26.71 -14.54
CA ALA A 686 -18.80 25.45 -15.04
C ALA A 686 -17.98 24.89 -16.22
N GLU A 687 -17.63 25.75 -17.17
CA GLU A 687 -16.82 25.38 -18.35
C GLU A 687 -15.42 24.89 -17.95
N GLN A 688 -14.75 25.60 -17.05
CA GLN A 688 -13.41 25.22 -16.60
C GLN A 688 -13.38 23.89 -15.86
N LEU A 689 -14.38 23.63 -15.02
CA LEU A 689 -14.53 22.36 -14.32
C LEU A 689 -14.75 21.20 -15.31
N ILE A 690 -15.53 21.42 -16.37
CA ILE A 690 -15.73 20.43 -17.44
C ILE A 690 -14.43 20.18 -18.22
N GLU A 691 -13.72 21.22 -18.63
CA GLU A 691 -12.45 21.07 -19.34
C GLU A 691 -11.40 20.36 -18.49
N SER A 692 -11.39 20.62 -17.19
CA SER A 692 -10.55 19.92 -16.22
C SER A 692 -10.92 18.44 -16.15
N ALA A 693 -12.21 18.11 -16.05
CA ALA A 693 -12.69 16.72 -16.09
C ALA A 693 -12.29 16.00 -17.39
N LYS A 694 -12.42 16.65 -18.55
CA LYS A 694 -11.98 16.09 -19.85
C LYS A 694 -10.49 15.76 -19.85
N LYS A 695 -9.63 16.68 -19.37
CA LYS A 695 -8.18 16.46 -19.30
C LYS A 695 -7.82 15.25 -18.45
N LEU A 696 -8.50 15.07 -17.31
CA LEU A 696 -8.30 13.92 -16.43
C LEU A 696 -8.60 12.60 -17.13
N LEU A 697 -9.59 12.58 -18.03
CA LEU A 697 -10.02 11.40 -18.78
C LEU A 697 -9.23 11.14 -20.07
N ILE A 698 -8.45 12.10 -20.59
CA ILE A 698 -7.64 11.95 -21.82
C ILE A 698 -6.32 11.22 -21.55
N LYS A 699 -5.76 11.34 -20.33
CA LYS A 699 -4.44 10.77 -20.02
C LYS A 699 -4.45 9.25 -19.87
N PRO A 700 -3.39 8.55 -20.32
CA PRO A 700 -3.32 7.09 -20.27
C PRO A 700 -3.47 6.58 -18.84
N ARG A 701 -4.19 5.46 -18.72
CA ARG A 701 -4.59 4.85 -17.45
C ARG A 701 -3.39 4.39 -16.65
N VAL A 702 -3.43 4.64 -15.35
CA VAL A 702 -2.46 4.10 -14.41
C VAL A 702 -2.84 2.62 -14.13
N ARG A 703 -4.09 2.27 -13.77
CA ARG A 703 -4.53 0.85 -13.63
C ARG A 703 -5.48 0.39 -14.75
N PHE A 704 -5.57 -0.93 -14.93
CA PHE A 704 -6.15 -1.72 -16.04
C PHE A 704 -7.46 -1.19 -16.71
N THR A 705 -7.62 -1.54 -18.00
CA THR A 705 -8.85 -1.65 -18.85
C THR A 705 -9.59 -0.40 -19.40
N SER A 706 -9.20 0.01 -20.61
CA SER A 706 -9.84 0.69 -21.78
C SER A 706 -11.14 1.54 -21.82
N TYR A 707 -12.13 1.59 -20.90
CA TYR A 707 -13.38 2.37 -21.18
C TYR A 707 -13.59 3.68 -20.39
N ASN A 708 -13.85 4.78 -21.09
CA ASN A 708 -13.94 6.15 -20.57
C ASN A 708 -15.42 6.53 -20.38
N SER A 709 -15.89 6.63 -19.13
CA SER A 709 -17.28 6.98 -18.83
C SER A 709 -17.51 8.50 -18.97
N ASN A 710 -17.48 9.00 -20.20
CA ASN A 710 -17.70 10.43 -20.48
C ASN A 710 -19.16 10.87 -20.29
N HIS A 711 -20.05 10.01 -19.78
CA HIS A 711 -21.47 10.33 -19.62
C HIS A 711 -21.69 11.54 -18.70
N HIS A 712 -20.96 11.64 -17.58
CA HIS A 712 -21.05 12.79 -16.67
C HIS A 712 -20.58 14.09 -17.33
N ILE A 713 -19.60 14.03 -18.25
CA ILE A 713 -19.15 15.18 -19.03
C ILE A 713 -20.26 15.62 -19.99
N LEU A 714 -20.90 14.67 -20.68
CA LEU A 714 -22.01 14.96 -21.60
C LEU A 714 -23.18 15.64 -20.87
N ILE A 715 -23.54 15.17 -19.67
CA ILE A 715 -24.59 15.81 -18.85
C ILE A 715 -24.15 17.22 -18.44
N ALA A 716 -22.91 17.40 -17.95
CA ALA A 716 -22.43 18.69 -17.51
C ALA A 716 -22.37 19.72 -18.67
N GLU A 717 -21.97 19.31 -19.87
CA GLU A 717 -22.00 20.16 -21.08
C GLU A 717 -23.42 20.57 -21.46
N GLY A 718 -24.36 19.63 -21.44
CA GLY A 718 -25.76 19.92 -21.69
C GLY A 718 -26.34 20.91 -20.68
N GLU A 719 -26.05 20.74 -19.38
CA GLU A 719 -26.52 21.64 -18.30
C GLU A 719 -25.87 23.03 -18.38
N LYS A 720 -24.59 23.12 -18.76
CA LYS A 720 -23.90 24.39 -19.01
C LYS A 720 -24.62 25.20 -20.09
N LEU A 721 -24.87 24.57 -21.24
CA LEU A 721 -25.57 25.18 -22.37
C LEU A 721 -27.02 25.53 -22.01
N TRP A 722 -27.72 24.65 -21.32
CA TRP A 722 -29.08 24.88 -20.83
C TRP A 722 -29.16 26.11 -19.93
N SER A 723 -28.23 26.21 -18.97
CA SER A 723 -28.22 27.32 -18.03
C SER A 723 -27.96 28.65 -18.73
N LYS A 724 -26.99 28.69 -19.67
CA LYS A 724 -26.69 29.89 -20.46
C LYS A 724 -27.90 30.42 -21.22
N LEU A 725 -28.73 29.52 -21.78
CA LEU A 725 -29.98 29.88 -22.44
C LEU A 725 -31.08 30.30 -21.46
N SER A 726 -31.07 29.79 -20.24
CA SER A 726 -32.09 30.08 -19.23
C SER A 726 -31.92 31.45 -18.56
N VAL A 727 -30.68 31.96 -18.48
CA VAL A 727 -30.35 33.25 -17.85
C VAL A 727 -30.53 34.42 -18.83
N ASP A 728 -30.30 34.21 -20.12
CA ASP A 728 -30.41 35.27 -21.13
C ASP A 728 -31.87 35.57 -21.49
N LYS A 729 -32.48 36.52 -20.77
CA LYS A 729 -33.86 36.99 -21.02
C LYS A 729 -34.06 37.60 -22.42
N ASN A 730 -32.99 37.96 -23.14
CA ASN A 730 -33.04 38.55 -24.48
C ASN A 730 -32.90 37.52 -25.60
N VAL A 731 -32.45 36.29 -25.29
CA VAL A 731 -32.43 35.20 -26.26
C VAL A 731 -33.81 34.54 -26.26
N LYS A 732 -34.62 34.87 -27.25
CA LYS A 732 -35.75 34.00 -27.61
C LYS A 732 -35.17 32.61 -27.85
N PHE A 733 -35.60 31.60 -27.09
CA PHE A 733 -35.26 30.20 -27.34
C PHE A 733 -35.60 29.89 -28.80
N ARG A 734 -34.60 29.91 -29.67
CA ARG A 734 -34.75 29.39 -31.03
C ARG A 734 -34.58 27.89 -30.93
N ASP A 735 -35.47 27.13 -31.55
CA ASP A 735 -35.45 25.67 -31.51
C ASP A 735 -34.08 25.11 -31.96
N SER A 736 -33.37 25.84 -32.84
CA SER A 736 -32.00 25.55 -33.27
C SER A 736 -30.96 25.46 -32.14
N ALA A 737 -31.15 26.15 -31.02
CA ALA A 737 -30.21 26.13 -29.88
C ALA A 737 -30.50 25.01 -28.87
N LEU A 738 -31.74 24.48 -28.86
CA LEU A 738 -32.17 23.42 -27.95
C LEU A 738 -31.81 22.02 -28.49
N ILE A 739 -31.76 21.85 -29.81
CA ILE A 739 -31.44 20.55 -30.42
C ILE A 739 -30.02 20.06 -30.08
N PRO A 740 -28.95 20.88 -30.11
CA PRO A 740 -27.62 20.44 -29.66
C PRO A 740 -27.60 19.97 -28.20
N ILE A 741 -28.37 20.63 -27.32
CA ILE A 741 -28.50 20.24 -25.91
C ILE A 741 -29.20 18.88 -25.79
N LEU A 742 -30.25 18.66 -26.56
CA LEU A 742 -30.92 17.35 -26.65
C LEU A 742 -29.93 16.25 -27.03
N CYS A 743 -29.06 16.49 -28.02
CA CYS A 743 -28.07 15.51 -28.45
C CYS A 743 -27.10 15.12 -27.32
N TYR A 744 -26.67 16.06 -26.47
CA TYR A 744 -25.85 15.75 -25.29
C TYR A 744 -26.57 14.82 -24.30
N PHE A 745 -27.85 15.09 -24.00
CA PHE A 745 -28.60 14.30 -23.04
C PHE A 745 -29.02 12.92 -23.58
N VAL A 746 -29.33 12.80 -24.88
CA VAL A 746 -29.56 11.52 -25.55
C VAL A 746 -28.27 10.67 -25.54
N ALA A 747 -27.12 11.29 -25.81
CA ALA A 747 -25.82 10.63 -25.72
C ALA A 747 -25.50 10.13 -24.31
N ALA A 748 -25.76 10.98 -23.30
CA ALA A 748 -25.59 10.63 -21.90
C ALA A 748 -26.51 9.48 -21.47
N TRP A 749 -27.78 9.50 -21.93
CA TRP A 749 -28.75 8.45 -21.64
C TRP A 749 -28.28 7.09 -22.16
N GLU A 750 -27.85 6.99 -23.42
CA GLU A 750 -27.39 5.72 -23.98
C GLU A 750 -26.21 5.15 -23.19
N LYS A 751 -25.24 6.01 -22.82
CA LYS A 751 -24.12 5.59 -21.99
C LYS A 751 -24.61 5.09 -20.63
N SER A 752 -25.47 5.84 -19.93
CA SER A 752 -26.01 5.44 -18.63
C SER A 752 -26.80 4.13 -18.67
N ARG A 753 -27.51 3.85 -19.77
CA ARG A 753 -28.23 2.60 -19.99
C ARG A 753 -27.28 1.42 -20.15
N ARG A 754 -26.24 1.55 -20.99
CA ARG A 754 -25.22 0.49 -21.17
C ARG A 754 -24.48 0.16 -19.89
N TYR A 755 -24.24 1.19 -19.08
CA TYR A 755 -23.65 1.09 -17.77
C TYR A 755 -24.56 0.44 -16.73
N GLY A 756 -25.86 0.28 -17.03
CA GLY A 756 -26.83 -0.32 -16.12
C GLY A 756 -27.03 0.53 -14.87
N SER A 757 -27.05 1.86 -15.02
CA SER A 757 -27.23 2.83 -13.94
C SER A 757 -28.60 3.51 -14.05
N PRO A 758 -29.64 2.96 -13.40
CA PRO A 758 -31.01 3.47 -13.53
C PRO A 758 -31.15 4.94 -13.10
N ARG A 759 -30.23 5.42 -12.27
CA ARG A 759 -30.25 6.78 -11.72
C ARG A 759 -29.61 7.79 -12.66
N SER A 760 -28.45 7.45 -13.24
CA SER A 760 -27.87 8.24 -14.33
C SER A 760 -28.81 8.26 -15.56
N GLU A 761 -29.55 7.17 -15.77
CA GLU A 761 -30.60 7.09 -16.79
C GLU A 761 -31.75 8.06 -16.49
N ALA A 762 -32.29 8.04 -15.26
CA ALA A 762 -33.35 8.94 -14.83
C ALA A 762 -32.94 10.42 -14.90
N ASP A 763 -31.70 10.75 -14.52
CA ASP A 763 -31.11 12.09 -14.61
C ASP A 763 -31.01 12.55 -16.08
N SER A 764 -30.57 11.67 -16.98
CA SER A 764 -30.51 11.96 -18.42
C SER A 764 -31.91 12.13 -19.03
N LEU A 765 -32.86 11.24 -18.71
CA LEU A 765 -34.25 11.33 -19.17
C LEU A 765 -34.94 12.60 -18.67
N TYR A 766 -34.67 13.02 -17.43
CA TYR A 766 -35.20 14.27 -16.90
C TYR A 766 -34.73 15.48 -17.71
N ASN A 767 -33.46 15.48 -18.11
CA ASN A 767 -32.89 16.53 -18.93
C ASN A 767 -33.42 16.51 -20.38
N ILE A 768 -33.64 15.32 -20.97
CA ILE A 768 -34.35 15.19 -22.25
C ILE A 768 -35.77 15.76 -22.13
N TYR A 769 -36.50 15.39 -21.08
CA TYR A 769 -37.85 15.90 -20.78
C TYR A 769 -37.88 17.43 -20.75
N ARG A 770 -36.97 18.07 -20.02
CA ARG A 770 -36.91 19.54 -19.91
C ARG A 770 -36.72 20.22 -21.25
N VAL A 771 -35.85 19.68 -22.10
CA VAL A 771 -35.61 20.21 -23.45
C VAL A 771 -36.85 20.09 -24.32
N ILE A 772 -37.48 18.91 -24.35
CA ILE A 772 -38.68 18.68 -25.17
C ILE A 772 -39.87 19.51 -24.66
N LYS A 773 -40.04 19.63 -23.34
CA LYS A 773 -41.05 20.52 -22.76
C LYS A 773 -40.85 21.95 -23.24
N LYS A 774 -39.61 22.45 -23.24
CA LYS A 774 -39.31 23.81 -23.70
C LYS A 774 -39.56 23.99 -25.19
N LEU A 775 -39.22 23.00 -26.02
CA LEU A 775 -39.56 22.97 -27.44
C LEU A 775 -41.08 22.99 -27.66
N SER A 776 -41.85 22.29 -26.81
CA SER A 776 -43.31 22.26 -26.88
C SER A 776 -43.99 23.60 -26.56
N GLU A 777 -43.29 24.50 -25.85
CA GLU A 777 -43.76 25.87 -25.61
C GLU A 777 -43.66 26.75 -26.87
N ASN A 778 -42.78 26.37 -27.81
CA ASN A 778 -42.50 27.12 -29.04
C ASN A 778 -43.18 26.52 -30.29
N SER A 779 -43.38 25.19 -30.32
CA SER A 779 -43.91 24.45 -31.47
C SER A 779 -44.75 23.26 -31.03
N ASN A 780 -45.75 22.88 -31.86
CA ASN A 780 -46.57 21.68 -31.66
C ASN A 780 -46.26 20.59 -32.69
N GLU A 781 -45.01 20.55 -33.17
CA GLU A 781 -44.52 19.57 -34.12
C GLU A 781 -44.53 18.15 -33.57
N GLN A 782 -44.52 17.19 -34.50
CA GLN A 782 -44.38 15.77 -34.19
C GLN A 782 -42.94 15.44 -33.83
N ILE A 783 -42.76 14.48 -32.91
CA ILE A 783 -41.45 14.06 -32.42
C ILE A 783 -40.52 13.56 -33.53
N ASN A 784 -41.06 13.00 -34.62
CA ASN A 784 -40.29 12.56 -35.81
C ASN A 784 -39.45 13.71 -36.39
N VAL A 785 -40.01 14.93 -36.44
CA VAL A 785 -39.30 16.11 -36.97
C VAL A 785 -38.09 16.46 -36.10
N LEU A 786 -38.24 16.37 -34.77
CA LEU A 786 -37.14 16.61 -33.84
C LEU A 786 -36.06 15.55 -33.96
N VAL A 787 -36.45 14.28 -34.10
CA VAL A 787 -35.52 13.16 -34.28
C VAL A 787 -34.72 13.35 -35.56
N ASP A 788 -35.37 13.64 -36.69
CA ASP A 788 -34.70 13.89 -37.97
C ASP A 788 -33.73 15.09 -37.89
N GLN A 789 -34.15 16.19 -37.26
CA GLN A 789 -33.29 17.36 -37.05
C GLN A 789 -32.07 17.03 -36.17
N SER A 790 -32.27 16.27 -35.09
CA SER A 790 -31.20 15.87 -34.18
C SER A 790 -30.18 14.93 -34.86
N ILE A 791 -30.64 13.99 -35.70
CA ILE A 791 -29.81 13.11 -36.51
C ILE A 791 -28.98 13.93 -37.50
N ASN A 792 -29.62 14.89 -38.19
CA ASN A 792 -28.93 15.76 -39.15
C ASN A 792 -27.85 16.62 -38.48
N ILE A 793 -28.14 17.19 -37.30
CA ILE A 793 -27.16 17.99 -36.54
C ILE A 793 -25.99 17.13 -36.05
N ALA A 794 -26.28 15.95 -35.49
CA ALA A 794 -25.25 15.00 -35.05
C ALA A 794 -24.30 14.61 -36.20
N ASN A 795 -24.81 14.52 -37.43
CA ASN A 795 -24.05 14.12 -38.62
C ASN A 795 -23.29 15.29 -39.32
N SER A 796 -23.72 16.54 -39.15
CA SER A 796 -23.29 17.69 -39.97
C SER A 796 -22.26 18.62 -39.31
N GLU A 797 -22.32 18.84 -38.00
CA GLU A 797 -21.43 19.81 -37.35
C GLU A 797 -20.00 19.24 -37.13
N PRO A 798 -18.90 19.93 -37.46
CA PRO A 798 -17.54 19.40 -37.29
C PRO A 798 -17.12 19.16 -35.83
N HIS A 799 -17.61 19.97 -34.88
CA HIS A 799 -17.36 19.82 -33.45
C HIS A 799 -18.14 18.65 -32.87
N SER A 800 -19.43 18.62 -33.21
CA SER A 800 -20.34 17.49 -33.01
C SER A 800 -19.75 16.22 -33.61
N LYS A 801 -19.34 16.18 -34.87
CA LYS A 801 -18.76 15.01 -35.54
C LYS A 801 -17.45 14.52 -34.87
N LYS A 802 -16.67 15.40 -34.24
CA LYS A 802 -15.45 15.04 -33.48
C LYS A 802 -15.76 14.55 -32.05
N LEU A 803 -16.83 15.05 -31.42
CA LEU A 803 -17.35 14.58 -30.13
C LEU A 803 -18.17 13.29 -30.30
N PHE A 804 -19.15 13.29 -31.22
CA PHE A 804 -20.04 12.20 -31.60
C PHE A 804 -19.26 11.03 -32.25
N LEU A 805 -18.38 11.20 -33.25
CA LEU A 805 -17.74 10.02 -33.88
C LEU A 805 -16.53 9.45 -33.11
N LYS A 806 -15.90 10.22 -32.20
CA LYS A 806 -14.73 9.73 -31.43
C LYS A 806 -15.12 9.17 -30.07
N GLU A 807 -16.23 9.61 -29.47
CA GLU A 807 -16.74 9.08 -28.20
C GLU A 807 -17.92 8.10 -28.34
N PHE A 808 -18.53 7.98 -29.52
CA PHE A 808 -19.45 6.90 -29.88
C PHE A 808 -18.72 5.83 -30.69
N SER A 809 -17.59 5.35 -30.20
CA SER A 809 -16.93 4.12 -30.71
C SER A 809 -17.74 2.86 -30.35
N SER A 810 -19.06 2.95 -30.39
CA SER A 810 -19.96 1.86 -30.16
C SER A 810 -20.67 1.50 -31.44
N ASP A 811 -20.92 0.21 -31.62
CA ASP A 811 -21.52 -0.41 -32.81
C ASP A 811 -22.90 0.14 -33.23
N ARG A 812 -23.47 1.14 -32.52
CA ARG A 812 -24.81 1.69 -32.75
C ARG A 812 -24.77 3.14 -33.25
N SER A 813 -25.53 3.41 -34.31
CA SER A 813 -25.73 4.76 -34.82
C SER A 813 -26.58 5.62 -33.89
N TYR A 814 -26.43 6.95 -33.94
CA TYR A 814 -27.28 7.88 -33.19
C TYR A 814 -28.78 7.72 -33.53
N SER A 815 -29.08 7.35 -34.78
CA SER A 815 -30.43 7.01 -35.24
C SER A 815 -31.04 5.85 -34.45
N GLU A 816 -30.28 4.77 -34.23
CA GLU A 816 -30.72 3.63 -33.42
C GLU A 816 -30.99 4.02 -31.96
N ILE A 817 -30.18 4.92 -31.40
CA ILE A 817 -30.35 5.41 -30.03
C ILE A 817 -31.66 6.20 -29.91
N CYS A 818 -31.90 7.12 -30.86
CA CYS A 818 -33.18 7.84 -30.92
C CYS A 818 -34.36 6.87 -31.08
N SER A 819 -34.22 5.83 -31.90
CA SER A 819 -35.26 4.81 -32.04
C SER A 819 -35.54 4.11 -30.70
N ASP A 820 -34.53 3.79 -29.90
CA ASP A 820 -34.73 3.12 -28.60
C ASP A 820 -35.40 4.02 -27.56
N ILE A 821 -35.09 5.33 -27.54
CA ILE A 821 -35.70 6.27 -26.60
C ILE A 821 -37.14 6.58 -27.03
N PHE A 822 -37.34 6.77 -28.33
CA PHE A 822 -38.55 7.35 -28.87
C PHE A 822 -39.47 6.37 -29.61
N SER A 823 -39.15 5.07 -29.74
CA SER A 823 -39.93 4.09 -30.51
C SER A 823 -41.43 4.20 -30.27
N ASP A 824 -41.81 4.15 -29.00
CA ASP A 824 -43.22 4.11 -28.57
C ASP A 824 -43.94 5.44 -28.91
N TYR A 825 -43.19 6.54 -28.96
CA TYR A 825 -43.71 7.87 -29.29
C TYR A 825 -43.74 8.14 -30.80
N LEU A 826 -42.76 7.60 -31.53
CA LEU A 826 -42.66 7.65 -33.00
C LEU A 826 -43.83 6.87 -33.62
N GLU A 827 -44.07 5.64 -33.16
CA GLU A 827 -45.17 4.78 -33.63
C GLU A 827 -46.54 5.40 -33.39
N ALA A 828 -46.70 6.09 -32.26
CA ALA A 828 -47.96 6.74 -31.88
C ALA A 828 -48.11 8.18 -32.44
N ALA A 829 -47.15 8.65 -33.25
CA ALA A 829 -47.12 9.99 -33.85
C ALA A 829 -47.29 11.13 -32.84
N TYR A 830 -46.65 11.02 -31.67
CA TYR A 830 -46.78 11.99 -30.58
C TYR A 830 -46.24 13.37 -30.97
N THR A 831 -46.95 14.41 -30.49
CA THR A 831 -46.46 15.79 -30.45
C THR A 831 -45.40 15.97 -29.38
N TYR A 832 -44.58 17.03 -29.47
CA TYR A 832 -43.61 17.37 -28.42
C TYR A 832 -44.22 17.40 -27.02
N LYS A 833 -45.42 17.96 -26.89
CA LYS A 833 -46.13 18.02 -25.61
C LYS A 833 -46.43 16.61 -25.07
N GLN A 834 -47.03 15.76 -25.88
CA GLN A 834 -47.36 14.37 -25.49
C GLN A 834 -46.10 13.57 -25.14
N THR A 835 -45.02 13.71 -25.92
CA THR A 835 -43.73 13.07 -25.61
C THR A 835 -43.15 13.59 -24.30
N SER A 836 -43.22 14.90 -24.04
CA SER A 836 -42.72 15.48 -22.80
C SER A 836 -43.49 14.98 -21.57
N ASP A 837 -44.82 14.86 -21.65
CA ASP A 837 -45.66 14.35 -20.57
C ASP A 837 -45.36 12.87 -20.30
N ALA A 838 -45.19 12.06 -21.36
CA ALA A 838 -44.83 10.66 -21.23
C ALA A 838 -43.43 10.45 -20.62
N LEU A 839 -42.44 11.25 -21.03
CA LEU A 839 -41.10 11.21 -20.46
C LEU A 839 -41.09 11.65 -18.99
N LYS A 840 -41.89 12.66 -18.64
CA LYS A 840 -42.07 13.09 -17.24
C LYS A 840 -42.54 11.94 -16.37
N GLU A 841 -43.58 11.22 -16.79
CA GLU A 841 -44.10 10.07 -16.06
C GLU A 841 -43.09 8.90 -16.01
N ARG A 842 -42.33 8.66 -17.09
CA ARG A 842 -41.23 7.68 -17.09
C ARG A 842 -40.16 8.02 -16.05
N VAL A 843 -39.71 9.27 -15.98
CA VAL A 843 -38.74 9.74 -14.96
C VAL A 843 -39.31 9.59 -13.56
N LYS A 844 -40.58 9.94 -13.34
CA LYS A 844 -41.26 9.78 -12.05
C LYS A 844 -41.33 8.31 -11.64
N ALA A 845 -41.60 7.39 -12.57
CA ALA A 845 -41.61 5.96 -12.32
C ALA A 845 -40.24 5.46 -11.85
N PHE A 846 -39.13 5.93 -12.45
CA PHE A 846 -37.79 5.60 -11.98
C PHE A 846 -37.57 6.02 -10.52
N TRP A 847 -37.96 7.23 -10.13
CA TRP A 847 -37.81 7.66 -8.73
C TRP A 847 -38.75 6.90 -7.80
N ASN A 848 -40.01 6.75 -8.16
CA ASN A 848 -41.00 6.06 -7.35
C ASN A 848 -40.72 4.56 -7.13
N SER A 849 -39.98 3.89 -8.01
CA SER A 849 -39.59 2.49 -7.80
C SER A 849 -38.70 2.29 -6.56
N GLY A 850 -37.97 3.32 -6.12
CA GLY A 850 -37.18 3.27 -4.88
C GLY A 850 -37.99 3.49 -3.61
N ALA A 851 -39.14 4.18 -3.69
CA ALA A 851 -39.96 4.55 -2.53
C ALA A 851 -40.76 3.36 -1.96
N GLN A 852 -40.94 2.28 -2.74
CA GLN A 852 -41.68 1.08 -2.33
C GLN A 852 -41.06 0.32 -1.14
N ILE A 853 -39.80 0.61 -0.81
CA ILE A 853 -39.07 -0.04 0.29
C ILE A 853 -39.30 0.68 1.63
N SER A 854 -39.76 1.94 1.61
CA SER A 854 -40.06 2.68 2.84
C SER A 854 -41.41 2.25 3.42
N GLU A 855 -41.47 1.92 4.72
CA GLU A 855 -42.69 1.50 5.44
C GLU A 855 -43.81 2.56 5.49
N GLN A 856 -43.60 3.75 4.91
CA GLN A 856 -44.64 4.77 4.79
C GLN A 856 -45.43 4.57 3.50
N GLU A 857 -46.50 3.78 3.60
CA GLU A 857 -47.50 3.62 2.55
C GLU A 857 -47.97 4.98 2.00
N SER A 858 -47.97 5.11 0.66
CA SER A 858 -48.66 6.11 -0.17
C SER A 858 -48.05 7.51 -0.40
N LYS A 859 -46.76 7.76 -0.10
CA LYS A 859 -46.14 9.05 -0.45
C LYS A 859 -45.32 8.98 -1.74
N GLN A 860 -45.70 9.78 -2.74
CA GLN A 860 -44.90 10.05 -3.93
C GLN A 860 -43.48 10.49 -3.54
N HIS A 861 -42.44 9.97 -4.21
CA HIS A 861 -41.03 10.28 -3.91
C HIS A 861 -40.79 11.80 -3.95
N LEU A 862 -39.94 12.35 -3.06
CA LEU A 862 -39.61 13.79 -3.05
C LEU A 862 -39.22 14.31 -4.44
N PHE A 863 -38.32 13.63 -5.15
CA PHE A 863 -37.90 14.06 -6.50
C PHE A 863 -39.03 14.00 -7.52
N SER A 864 -39.91 13.00 -7.41
CA SER A 864 -41.12 12.93 -8.23
C SER A 864 -42.04 14.15 -8.01
N ARG A 865 -42.19 14.61 -6.76
CA ARG A 865 -42.92 15.86 -6.45
C ARG A 865 -42.19 17.10 -6.96
N MET A 866 -40.86 17.15 -6.83
CA MET A 866 -40.07 18.27 -7.34
C MET A 866 -40.16 18.38 -8.87
N ILE A 867 -40.22 17.24 -9.58
CA ILE A 867 -40.45 17.17 -11.02
C ILE A 867 -41.85 17.69 -11.36
N ASP A 868 -42.89 17.29 -10.62
CA ASP A 868 -44.25 17.79 -10.81
C ASP A 868 -44.34 19.31 -10.63
N ASN A 869 -43.64 19.84 -9.62
CA ASN A 869 -43.59 21.26 -9.32
C ASN A 869 -42.63 22.05 -10.22
N GLY A 870 -41.88 21.39 -11.11
CA GLY A 870 -40.87 22.05 -11.95
C GLY A 870 -39.69 22.66 -11.17
N THR A 871 -39.42 22.15 -9.96
CA THR A 871 -38.37 22.64 -9.05
C THR A 871 -37.13 21.76 -9.01
N PHE A 872 -37.20 20.54 -9.56
CA PHE A 872 -36.07 19.63 -9.63
C PHE A 872 -34.96 20.19 -10.54
N LEU A 873 -33.73 20.29 -10.03
CA LEU A 873 -32.55 20.82 -10.73
C LEU A 873 -32.76 22.17 -11.46
N ALA A 874 -33.69 23.00 -10.99
CA ALA A 874 -33.95 24.31 -11.59
C ALA A 874 -32.72 25.24 -11.46
N VAL A 875 -32.53 26.08 -12.49
CA VAL A 875 -31.56 27.18 -12.47
C VAL A 875 -32.03 28.24 -11.47
N ILE A 876 -31.12 28.73 -10.65
CA ILE A 876 -31.35 29.75 -9.64
C ILE A 876 -31.13 31.11 -10.32
N SER A 877 -32.23 31.80 -10.59
CA SER A 877 -32.27 33.11 -11.26
C SER A 877 -32.30 34.28 -10.29
#